data_AF-A0A972ZSZ0-F1
#
_entry.id   AF-A0A972ZSZ0-F1
#
_cell.length_a   1.000
_cell.length_b   1.000
_cell.length_c   1.000
_cell.angle_alpha   90.00
_cell.angle_beta   90.00
_cell.angle_gamma   90.00
#
_symmetry.space_group_name_H-M   'P 1'
#
loop_
_entity.id
_entity.type
_entity.pdbx_description
1 polymer ?
#
loop_
_entity_poly.entity_id
_entity_poly.type
_entity_poly.pdbx_seq_one_letter_code
_entity_poly.pdbx_strand_id
1 'polypeptide(L)'
;MNYFKPTLILILSIITLFVNAQKVVYNSRVAGWENNNNQGSDIIYSVFLIGDTKYPSPDNEVLNLLQNKLNSQSENSALVVLGDIVYNYGLPDSLEQDYQIYADTLSHILKSIENFKGQIVFVPGNHDWEQGKSNGLERLNNLEKYIENYLGRGNVFLPDDGCPGPVEINLSDDITLVVFDTQWWFHKFDKPGFENDCGFEDENGMITEIEDILRRNKDKKTIFAAHHPLYSVGVHGGNFPFSSLLFPFLEKNKNLFIPAPGFIYTSHRKFFGDIQDFAHPEYKLLKDNLLNILKDYPDMIYAAGHEHNLQYVEKNRLHHIISGGGGEATYIAQKKNKTDFAAQATGFSILNFYENGDVWIEFLSPDETDEGKILFRKKLYNKPVYSETQKEVEFDQIDFSDSIVYVEISKIYEAGKFRRHMMGDNYREVWNTKVNFPVFDIGTEKGGLSIIKRGGGMQTRSIRMENQDGKQYVLRSVNKYVESVLPRNLRNTIALDIIQDGISASFPYAAITVPIMADAIGVLHTNPKFVWVPDDPRFGIYREDLANGVFLFEERASGNWKDLESFGNSKEIINTDEVMKNIYNKHDHNVDQPSVLKSRLFDLFINDWDRHDDQWRWASYKGKGKTNYRPIPRDRDQVYFVNQGVLPKIASRTWMTPKFQDFDEDIRNVVGLSDNARFFDRSFLNETDLDDWIEMADFINNQITESIIHAAIKKLPEEVYSISGEEIENKLISRKGKLPVYAKDLYLSLAKAVDIVGTNDREFFQAKRLENGNVDLSVTALSDKKGKEKEQLFHREFVFGETKEIRLYGLNDKDKFVVEGEGDKGIKIRIIGGSGNDSITDNSKVSGLSKKTIIYDRKDKKNSIQKGSETKLYLSNKKSVNNYNRKQFKRNITAPLY
;
A
#
# COMPACT_ATOMS: atom_id res chain seq x y z
N MET A 1 -42.67 14.00 51.02
CA MET A 1 -41.65 14.74 50.24
C MET A 1 -40.33 15.01 51.01
N ASN A 2 -39.94 14.23 52.03
CA ASN A 2 -38.73 14.52 52.84
C ASN A 2 -37.64 13.43 52.84
N TYR A 3 -37.79 12.32 52.09
CA TYR A 3 -36.76 11.27 51.99
C TYR A 3 -35.88 11.35 50.73
N PHE A 4 -36.15 12.27 49.80
CA PHE A 4 -35.35 12.43 48.58
C PHE A 4 -34.17 13.40 48.74
N LYS A 5 -34.21 14.34 49.69
CA LYS A 5 -33.13 15.32 49.90
C LYS A 5 -31.82 14.69 50.42
N PRO A 6 -31.80 13.81 51.44
CA PRO A 6 -30.53 13.30 51.97
C PRO A 6 -29.85 12.31 51.01
N THR A 7 -30.61 11.52 50.25
CA THR A 7 -30.06 10.61 49.23
C THR A 7 -29.54 11.37 48.00
N LEU A 8 -30.23 12.44 47.58
CA LEU A 8 -29.77 13.31 46.50
C LEU A 8 -28.54 14.12 46.93
N ILE A 9 -28.48 14.59 48.18
CA ILE A 9 -27.30 15.25 48.75
C ILE A 9 -26.14 14.27 48.89
N LEU A 10 -26.36 13.02 49.31
CA LEU A 10 -25.29 12.01 49.39
C LEU A 10 -24.77 11.63 47.99
N ILE A 11 -25.66 11.49 47.00
CA ILE A 11 -25.28 11.28 45.60
C ILE A 11 -24.54 12.51 45.05
N LEU A 12 -25.01 13.74 45.30
CA LEU A 12 -24.30 14.97 44.93
C LEU A 12 -22.97 15.14 45.67
N SER A 13 -22.85 14.67 46.92
CA SER A 13 -21.62 14.71 47.73
C SER A 13 -20.60 13.68 47.24
N ILE A 14 -21.07 12.51 46.79
CA ILE A 14 -20.25 11.51 46.11
C ILE A 14 -19.83 12.05 44.73
N ILE A 15 -20.70 12.77 44.03
CA ILE A 15 -20.40 13.43 42.74
C ILE A 15 -19.39 14.57 42.91
N THR A 16 -19.43 15.36 43.98
CA THR A 16 -18.44 16.43 44.25
C THR A 16 -17.10 15.90 44.78
N LEU A 17 -17.03 14.67 45.30
CA LEU A 17 -15.77 13.98 45.60
C LEU A 17 -15.08 13.39 44.35
N PHE A 18 -15.74 13.42 43.18
CA PHE A 18 -15.13 13.11 41.88
C PHE A 18 -14.67 14.37 41.12
N VAL A 19 -14.33 15.46 41.82
CA VAL A 19 -13.55 16.56 41.23
C VAL A 19 -12.17 15.99 40.86
N ASN A 20 -11.90 15.92 39.55
CA ASN A 20 -10.71 15.33 38.92
C ASN A 20 -9.42 16.06 39.37
N ALA A 21 -8.84 15.68 40.50
CA ALA A 21 -7.44 15.97 40.75
C ALA A 21 -6.60 15.25 39.67
N GLN A 22 -5.65 15.97 39.06
CA GLN A 22 -4.65 15.36 38.17
C GLN A 22 -4.04 14.15 38.87
N LYS A 23 -4.23 12.96 38.29
CA LYS A 23 -3.78 11.71 38.88
C LYS A 23 -2.48 11.31 38.21
N VAL A 24 -1.42 11.21 39.00
CA VAL A 24 -0.10 10.80 38.51
C VAL A 24 0.34 9.51 39.19
N VAL A 25 0.98 8.63 38.42
CA VAL A 25 1.49 7.33 38.86
C VAL A 25 2.96 7.25 38.49
N TYR A 26 3.81 7.04 39.50
CA TYR A 26 5.24 6.74 39.34
C TYR A 26 5.54 5.32 39.82
N ASN A 27 6.32 4.59 39.02
CA ASN A 27 6.96 3.34 39.44
C ASN A 27 8.08 3.64 40.45
N SER A 28 8.37 2.71 41.36
CA SER A 28 9.48 2.84 42.31
C SER A 28 10.84 3.05 41.65
N ARG A 29 11.05 2.54 40.41
CA ARG A 29 12.27 2.74 39.62
C ARG A 29 12.50 4.17 39.18
N VAL A 30 11.46 5.00 39.13
CA VAL A 30 11.54 6.40 38.70
C VAL A 30 11.07 7.37 39.80
N ALA A 31 10.94 6.88 41.03
CA ALA A 31 10.66 7.74 42.17
C ALA A 31 11.84 8.69 42.43
N GLY A 32 11.55 9.95 42.79
CA GLY A 32 12.58 10.97 43.00
C GLY A 32 13.17 11.55 41.72
N TRP A 33 12.47 11.43 40.59
CA TRP A 33 12.86 12.00 39.29
C TRP A 33 13.09 13.53 39.35
N GLU A 34 12.50 14.20 40.34
CA GLU A 34 12.68 15.63 40.60
C GLU A 34 14.15 15.96 40.89
N ASN A 35 14.94 15.01 41.42
CA ASN A 35 16.37 15.19 41.67
C ASN A 35 17.24 14.87 40.44
N ASN A 36 16.66 14.29 39.38
CA ASN A 36 17.38 13.98 38.14
C ASN A 36 17.52 15.25 37.29
N ASN A 37 18.58 16.03 37.53
CA ASN A 37 18.96 17.16 36.70
C ASN A 37 19.98 16.75 35.65
N ASN A 38 19.93 17.37 34.48
CA ASN A 38 20.99 17.24 33.48
C ASN A 38 22.23 18.07 33.90
N GLN A 39 23.42 17.51 33.71
CA GLN A 39 24.70 18.08 34.13
C GLN A 39 25.33 18.98 33.05
N GLY A 40 24.63 20.05 32.64
CA GLY A 40 25.25 21.22 31.99
C GLY A 40 25.83 21.05 30.59
N SER A 41 25.35 20.09 29.79
CA SER A 41 25.63 20.03 28.33
C SER A 41 24.58 20.80 27.55
N ASP A 42 24.97 21.40 26.43
CA ASP A 42 24.06 22.16 25.56
C ASP A 42 23.12 21.24 24.77
N ILE A 43 21.88 21.71 24.56
CA ILE A 43 20.89 21.04 23.72
C ILE A 43 21.25 21.32 22.26
N ILE A 44 21.42 20.26 21.48
CA ILE A 44 21.69 20.34 20.03
C ILE A 44 20.42 20.18 19.19
N TYR A 45 19.39 19.53 19.73
CA TYR A 45 18.10 19.37 19.05
C TYR A 45 16.96 19.10 20.05
N SER A 46 15.76 19.59 19.75
CA SER A 46 14.55 19.30 20.54
C SER A 46 13.39 18.79 19.67
N VAL A 47 12.71 17.72 20.07
CA VAL A 47 11.53 17.18 19.38
C VAL A 47 10.31 17.25 20.30
N PHE A 48 9.31 18.03 19.89
CA PHE A 48 8.03 18.21 20.56
C PHE A 48 7.03 17.18 20.03
N LEU A 49 6.35 16.48 20.94
CA LEU A 49 5.42 15.39 20.63
C LEU A 49 4.05 15.72 21.21
N ILE A 50 3.02 15.85 20.37
CA ILE A 50 1.64 16.12 20.80
C ILE A 50 0.65 15.33 19.94
N GLY A 51 -0.37 14.73 20.52
CA GLY A 51 -1.47 14.07 19.79
C GLY A 51 -2.82 14.42 20.41
N ASP A 52 -3.89 14.05 19.71
CA ASP A 52 -5.26 14.07 20.26
C ASP A 52 -5.69 15.46 20.72
N THR A 53 -5.54 16.45 19.84
CA THR A 53 -5.76 17.90 20.09
C THR A 53 -7.24 18.29 20.16
N LYS A 54 -8.11 17.36 20.59
CA LYS A 54 -9.57 17.41 20.61
C LYS A 54 -10.19 18.78 20.96
N TYR A 55 -11.04 19.28 20.06
CA TYR A 55 -11.81 20.55 20.17
C TYR A 55 -10.96 21.78 20.57
N PRO A 56 -9.91 22.11 19.81
CA PRO A 56 -9.09 23.28 20.06
C PRO A 56 -9.94 24.56 20.01
N SER A 57 -9.93 25.34 21.09
CA SER A 57 -10.46 26.70 21.14
C SER A 57 -9.30 27.70 21.22
N PRO A 58 -9.52 28.99 20.93
CA PRO A 58 -8.53 30.04 21.16
C PRO A 58 -7.97 30.09 22.60
N ASP A 59 -8.73 29.56 23.56
CA ASP A 59 -8.36 29.49 24.98
C ASP A 59 -7.76 28.13 25.38
N ASN A 60 -7.30 27.31 24.42
CA ASN A 60 -6.66 26.04 24.72
C ASN A 60 -5.27 26.27 25.35
N GLU A 61 -5.19 26.10 26.68
CA GLU A 61 -3.97 26.28 27.48
C GLU A 61 -2.79 25.40 27.00
N VAL A 62 -3.06 24.21 26.47
CA VAL A 62 -2.01 23.31 25.95
C VAL A 62 -1.40 23.87 24.66
N LEU A 63 -2.23 24.35 23.73
CA LEU A 63 -1.75 24.95 22.48
C LEU A 63 -1.03 26.28 22.73
N ASN A 64 -1.48 27.08 23.69
CA ASN A 64 -0.80 28.31 24.10
C ASN A 64 0.58 28.01 24.70
N LEU A 65 0.66 27.04 25.62
CA LEU A 65 1.95 26.59 26.17
C LEU A 65 2.88 26.04 25.08
N LEU A 66 2.34 25.23 24.16
CA LEU A 66 3.10 24.68 23.03
C LEU A 66 3.64 25.81 22.15
N GLN A 67 2.79 26.76 21.75
CA GLN A 67 3.17 27.92 20.94
C GLN A 67 4.30 28.71 21.61
N ASN A 68 4.19 28.99 22.92
CA ASN A 68 5.22 29.70 23.67
C ASN A 68 6.56 28.94 23.66
N LYS A 69 6.53 27.62 23.88
CA LYS A 69 7.75 26.80 23.82
C LYS A 69 8.34 26.77 22.42
N LEU A 70 7.54 26.53 21.38
CA LEU A 70 8.01 26.47 19.99
C LEU A 70 8.61 27.81 19.52
N ASN A 71 8.01 28.94 19.89
CA ASN A 71 8.51 30.27 19.52
C ASN A 71 9.88 30.59 20.14
N SER A 72 10.26 29.89 21.23
CA SER A 72 11.57 30.02 21.87
C SER A 72 12.66 29.15 21.23
N GLN A 73 12.30 28.24 20.31
CA GLN A 73 13.22 27.29 19.70
C GLN A 73 13.89 27.84 18.42
N SER A 74 15.07 27.29 18.13
CA SER A 74 15.76 27.48 16.85
C SER A 74 15.22 26.52 15.77
N GLU A 75 15.77 26.61 14.56
CA GLU A 75 15.48 25.67 13.47
C GLU A 75 15.92 24.22 13.76
N ASN A 76 16.84 24.03 14.73
CA ASN A 76 17.25 22.71 15.23
C ASN A 76 16.22 22.12 16.20
N SER A 77 14.97 22.05 15.75
CA SER A 77 13.88 21.46 16.50
C SER A 77 12.80 20.93 15.57
N ALA A 78 11.98 20.01 16.07
CA ALA A 78 10.86 19.45 15.33
C ALA A 78 9.60 19.39 16.18
N LEU A 79 8.43 19.54 15.54
CA LEU A 79 7.12 19.25 16.09
C LEU A 79 6.54 18.04 15.35
N VAL A 80 6.17 17.01 16.10
CA VAL A 80 5.47 15.83 15.57
C VAL A 80 4.09 15.76 16.19
N VAL A 81 3.06 15.88 15.34
CA VAL A 81 1.66 15.72 15.72
C VAL A 81 1.24 14.26 15.52
N LEU A 82 0.97 13.54 16.61
CA LEU A 82 0.84 12.07 16.68
C LEU A 82 -0.60 11.58 16.45
N GLY A 83 -1.30 12.16 15.47
CA GLY A 83 -2.64 11.75 15.07
C GLY A 83 -3.78 12.36 15.85
N ASP A 84 -4.98 12.13 15.31
CA ASP A 84 -6.23 12.73 15.73
C ASP A 84 -6.16 14.26 15.75
N ILE A 85 -5.79 14.79 14.58
CA ILE A 85 -5.61 16.23 14.34
C ILE A 85 -6.99 16.90 14.35
N VAL A 86 -7.99 16.27 13.75
CA VAL A 86 -9.36 16.79 13.65
C VAL A 86 -10.40 15.76 14.09
N TYR A 87 -11.14 16.08 15.15
CA TYR A 87 -12.25 15.25 15.66
C TYR A 87 -13.59 15.67 15.06
N ASN A 88 -14.54 14.75 14.81
CA ASN A 88 -14.50 13.30 15.03
C ASN A 88 -14.30 12.48 13.74
N TYR A 89 -14.31 13.09 12.56
CA TYR A 89 -14.42 12.39 11.28
C TYR A 89 -13.53 13.00 10.17
N GLY A 90 -12.39 13.57 10.55
CA GLY A 90 -11.47 14.24 9.63
C GLY A 90 -12.11 15.46 8.94
N LEU A 91 -11.47 15.95 7.88
CA LEU A 91 -11.95 17.12 7.14
C LEU A 91 -12.93 16.70 6.03
N PRO A 92 -14.21 17.16 6.04
CA PRO A 92 -15.17 16.87 4.97
C PRO A 92 -14.75 17.42 3.61
N ASP A 93 -15.45 16.99 2.56
CA ASP A 93 -15.42 17.71 1.29
C ASP A 93 -15.97 19.12 1.46
N SER A 94 -15.40 20.10 0.75
CA SER A 94 -15.78 21.51 0.82
C SER A 94 -17.26 21.80 0.49
N LEU A 95 -17.96 20.86 -0.17
CA LEU A 95 -19.37 20.95 -0.50
C LEU A 95 -20.30 20.43 0.61
N GLU A 96 -19.76 19.81 1.66
CA GLU A 96 -20.53 19.30 2.79
C GLU A 96 -20.87 20.42 3.79
N GLN A 97 -22.07 20.35 4.39
CA GLN A 97 -22.62 21.43 5.22
C GLN A 97 -21.78 21.74 6.46
N ASP A 98 -21.06 20.74 6.99
CA ASP A 98 -20.26 20.82 8.21
C ASP A 98 -18.78 21.15 7.96
N TYR A 99 -18.33 21.27 6.70
CA TYR A 99 -16.93 21.56 6.34
C TYR A 99 -16.33 22.72 7.15
N GLN A 100 -17.04 23.85 7.21
CA GLN A 100 -16.54 25.06 7.85
C GLN A 100 -16.22 24.84 9.33
N ILE A 101 -16.98 24.00 10.04
CA ILE A 101 -16.77 23.72 11.47
C ILE A 101 -15.42 23.00 11.68
N TYR A 102 -15.11 22.03 10.83
CA TYR A 102 -13.85 21.29 10.90
C TYR A 102 -12.66 22.14 10.44
N ALA A 103 -12.85 22.95 9.39
CA ALA A 103 -11.82 23.87 8.90
C ALA A 103 -11.46 24.95 9.95
N ASP A 104 -12.46 25.53 10.63
CA ASP A 104 -12.23 26.50 11.71
C ASP A 104 -11.44 25.87 12.87
N THR A 105 -11.83 24.66 13.26
CA THR A 105 -11.15 23.88 14.31
C THR A 105 -9.67 23.64 13.96
N LEU A 106 -9.41 23.21 12.72
CA LEU A 106 -8.06 22.97 12.22
C LEU A 106 -7.22 24.26 12.18
N SER A 107 -7.82 25.38 11.77
CA SER A 107 -7.14 26.68 11.70
C SER A 107 -6.58 27.14 13.05
N HIS A 108 -7.23 26.79 14.17
CA HIS A 108 -6.74 27.11 15.51
C HIS A 108 -5.45 26.36 15.86
N ILE A 109 -5.35 25.09 15.47
CA ILE A 109 -4.12 24.29 15.66
C ILE A 109 -3.02 24.88 14.78
N LEU A 110 -3.29 25.11 13.49
CA LEU A 110 -2.28 25.60 12.56
C LEU A 110 -1.74 26.98 12.94
N LYS A 111 -2.60 27.89 13.41
CA LYS A 111 -2.18 29.21 13.89
C LYS A 111 -1.23 29.14 15.09
N SER A 112 -1.36 28.14 15.96
CA SER A 112 -0.47 27.98 17.12
C SER A 112 0.96 27.58 16.73
N ILE A 113 1.16 27.08 15.50
CA ILE A 113 2.44 26.54 15.03
C ILE A 113 2.98 27.23 13.77
N GLU A 114 2.21 28.12 13.12
CA GLU A 114 2.56 28.73 11.83
C GLU A 114 3.91 29.47 11.82
N ASN A 115 4.31 30.03 12.97
CA ASN A 115 5.55 30.80 13.13
C ASN A 115 6.74 29.94 13.58
N PHE A 116 6.53 28.65 13.83
CA PHE A 116 7.59 27.75 14.26
C PHE A 116 8.57 27.48 13.12
N LYS A 117 9.87 27.70 13.36
CA LYS A 117 10.91 27.62 12.33
C LYS A 117 11.42 26.20 12.08
N GLY A 118 11.32 25.33 13.08
CA GLY A 118 11.76 23.93 12.99
C GLY A 118 10.88 23.06 12.10
N GLN A 119 11.22 21.79 11.99
CA GLN A 119 10.51 20.80 11.16
C GLN A 119 9.11 20.51 11.71
N ILE A 120 8.07 20.51 10.88
CA ILE A 120 6.70 20.13 11.29
C ILE A 120 6.32 18.82 10.58
N VAL A 121 5.78 17.88 11.34
CA VAL A 121 5.32 16.58 10.83
C VAL A 121 3.97 16.25 11.44
N PHE A 122 2.97 16.00 10.61
CA PHE A 122 1.66 15.49 11.01
C PHE A 122 1.57 14.01 10.67
N VAL A 123 1.24 13.18 11.65
CA VAL A 123 0.92 11.76 11.49
C VAL A 123 -0.60 11.62 11.66
N PRO A 124 -1.32 10.88 10.81
CA PRO A 124 -2.78 10.71 10.98
C PRO A 124 -3.15 9.71 12.08
N GLY A 125 -4.33 9.94 12.67
CA GLY A 125 -4.98 9.04 13.63
C GLY A 125 -6.31 8.47 13.13
N ASN A 126 -7.00 7.72 13.98
CA ASN A 126 -8.27 7.08 13.60
C ASN A 126 -9.38 8.09 13.29
N HIS A 127 -9.40 9.25 13.95
CA HIS A 127 -10.40 10.27 13.68
C HIS A 127 -10.19 10.96 12.33
N ASP A 128 -8.94 11.10 11.89
CA ASP A 128 -8.60 11.67 10.59
C ASP A 128 -9.08 10.76 9.44
N TRP A 129 -9.07 9.44 9.66
CA TRP A 129 -9.62 8.40 8.76
C TRP A 129 -11.14 8.14 8.90
N GLU A 130 -11.93 9.15 9.28
CA GLU A 130 -13.39 9.00 9.48
C GLU A 130 -13.77 7.89 10.51
N GLN A 131 -12.90 7.57 11.46
CA GLN A 131 -13.02 6.40 12.37
C GLN A 131 -13.07 5.06 11.62
N GLY A 132 -12.30 4.94 10.53
CA GLY A 132 -12.23 3.70 9.74
C GLY A 132 -13.47 3.43 8.89
N LYS A 133 -14.24 4.47 8.53
CA LYS A 133 -15.43 4.37 7.67
C LYS A 133 -15.08 4.58 6.19
N SER A 134 -16.07 4.41 5.31
CA SER A 134 -15.86 4.29 3.87
C SER A 134 -15.28 5.51 3.16
N ASN A 135 -15.36 6.71 3.74
CA ASN A 135 -14.78 7.92 3.14
C ASN A 135 -13.42 8.28 3.79
N GLY A 136 -12.82 7.40 4.59
CA GLY A 136 -11.61 7.72 5.35
C GLY A 136 -10.46 8.26 4.50
N LEU A 137 -10.17 7.65 3.34
CA LEU A 137 -9.14 8.15 2.42
C LEU A 137 -9.46 9.55 1.86
N GLU A 138 -10.72 9.82 1.50
CA GLU A 138 -11.17 11.15 1.05
C GLU A 138 -10.94 12.20 2.15
N ARG A 139 -11.33 11.89 3.39
CA ARG A 139 -11.17 12.79 4.55
C ARG A 139 -9.70 13.09 4.86
N LEU A 140 -8.86 12.07 4.76
CA LEU A 140 -7.42 12.18 4.98
C LEU A 140 -6.77 13.08 3.92
N ASN A 141 -7.04 12.82 2.64
CA ASN A 141 -6.46 13.60 1.54
C ASN A 141 -6.95 15.05 1.56
N ASN A 142 -8.17 15.31 2.03
CA ASN A 142 -8.66 16.68 2.24
C ASN A 142 -7.91 17.37 3.37
N LEU A 143 -7.68 16.67 4.48
CA LEU A 143 -6.97 17.18 5.65
C LEU A 143 -5.52 17.53 5.31
N GLU A 144 -4.81 16.60 4.66
CA GLU A 144 -3.46 16.78 4.13
C GLU A 144 -3.35 18.04 3.26
N LYS A 145 -4.16 18.11 2.19
CA LYS A 145 -4.18 19.27 1.29
C LYS A 145 -4.46 20.58 2.03
N TYR A 146 -5.35 20.58 3.02
CA TYR A 146 -5.65 21.79 3.77
C TYR A 146 -4.42 22.24 4.58
N ILE A 147 -3.78 21.32 5.31
CA ILE A 147 -2.63 21.62 6.18
C ILE A 147 -1.47 22.15 5.36
N GLU A 148 -1.12 21.48 4.26
CA GLU A 148 0.00 21.87 3.40
C GLU A 148 -0.23 23.22 2.74
N ASN A 149 -1.44 23.47 2.23
CA ASN A 149 -1.79 24.76 1.63
C ASN A 149 -1.78 25.90 2.65
N TYR A 150 -2.23 25.64 3.88
CA TYR A 150 -2.24 26.66 4.93
C TYR A 150 -0.82 27.04 5.37
N LEU A 151 0.04 26.05 5.63
CA LEU A 151 1.40 26.29 6.11
C LEU A 151 2.34 26.76 5.00
N GLY A 152 2.12 26.32 3.75
CA GLY A 152 2.97 26.69 2.61
C GLY A 152 4.40 26.16 2.72
N ARG A 153 4.62 25.06 3.45
CA ARG A 153 5.95 24.49 3.78
C ARG A 153 6.30 23.22 3.00
N GLY A 154 5.59 22.95 1.91
CA GLY A 154 5.69 21.67 1.19
C GLY A 154 5.05 20.54 1.97
N ASN A 155 5.56 19.31 1.78
CA ASN A 155 5.00 18.14 2.43
C ASN A 155 5.35 18.11 3.92
N VAL A 156 4.32 18.30 4.75
CA VAL A 156 4.38 18.22 6.22
C VAL A 156 3.44 17.15 6.78
N PHE A 157 2.61 16.53 5.94
CA PHE A 157 1.65 15.50 6.34
C PHE A 157 2.20 14.15 5.90
N LEU A 158 2.62 13.33 6.87
CA LEU A 158 3.35 12.11 6.58
C LEU A 158 2.70 10.91 7.28
N PRO A 159 2.53 9.78 6.58
CA PRO A 159 2.86 9.57 5.16
C PRO A 159 1.84 10.21 4.20
N ASP A 160 2.30 10.53 2.98
CA ASP A 160 1.53 11.24 1.93
C ASP A 160 0.51 10.33 1.23
N ASP A 161 -0.49 10.93 0.59
CA ASP A 161 -1.49 10.30 -0.30
C ASP A 161 -2.27 9.15 0.36
N GLY A 162 -2.28 9.11 1.71
CA GLY A 162 -2.88 8.06 2.52
C GLY A 162 -2.10 6.76 2.59
N CYS A 163 -0.81 6.80 2.27
CA CYS A 163 0.08 5.65 2.44
C CYS A 163 0.35 5.35 3.93
N PRO A 164 0.65 4.09 4.27
CA PRO A 164 0.97 3.71 5.65
C PRO A 164 2.39 4.11 6.08
N GLY A 165 3.29 4.46 5.15
CA GLY A 165 4.72 4.57 5.44
C GLY A 165 5.40 3.18 5.49
N PRO A 166 6.61 3.05 6.05
CA PRO A 166 7.33 4.06 6.82
C PRO A 166 7.92 5.19 5.97
N VAL A 167 7.95 6.40 6.52
CA VAL A 167 8.69 7.53 5.94
C VAL A 167 9.88 7.86 6.84
N GLU A 168 11.08 7.86 6.28
CA GLU A 168 12.32 8.25 6.95
C GLU A 168 12.60 9.73 6.76
N ILE A 169 12.85 10.45 7.86
CA ILE A 169 13.10 11.88 7.89
C ILE A 169 14.41 12.11 8.67
N ASN A 170 15.40 12.71 8.00
CA ASN A 170 16.65 13.12 8.65
C ASN A 170 16.40 14.44 9.38
N LEU A 171 16.34 14.44 10.71
CA LEU A 171 16.17 15.66 11.51
C LEU A 171 17.50 16.38 11.72
N SER A 172 18.58 15.61 11.83
CA SER A 172 19.98 16.05 11.80
C SER A 172 20.86 14.86 11.41
N ASP A 173 22.17 15.05 11.21
CA ASP A 173 23.08 13.94 10.88
C ASP A 173 23.08 12.81 11.93
N ASP A 174 22.67 13.10 13.17
CA ASP A 174 22.64 12.18 14.31
C ASP A 174 21.22 11.71 14.70
N ILE A 175 20.17 12.32 14.18
CA ILE A 175 18.78 12.09 14.62
C ILE A 175 17.88 11.77 13.43
N THR A 176 17.22 10.61 13.48
CA THR A 176 16.28 10.14 12.46
C THR A 176 14.89 9.99 13.04
N LEU A 177 13.89 10.53 12.35
CA LEU A 177 12.46 10.31 12.62
C LEU A 177 11.89 9.36 11.57
N VAL A 178 11.22 8.30 12.02
CA VAL A 178 10.49 7.35 11.19
C VAL A 178 9.01 7.50 11.48
N VAL A 179 8.20 7.79 10.47
CA VAL A 179 6.75 8.01 10.60
C VAL A 179 5.97 6.85 10.02
N PHE A 180 4.95 6.40 10.73
CA PHE A 180 4.11 5.28 10.32
C PHE A 180 2.63 5.51 10.63
N ASP A 181 1.77 5.48 9.61
CA ASP A 181 0.32 5.52 9.77
C ASP A 181 -0.23 4.14 10.13
N THR A 182 -0.27 3.89 11.44
CA THR A 182 -0.89 2.70 12.02
C THR A 182 -2.39 2.56 11.74
N GLN A 183 -3.14 3.64 11.49
CA GLN A 183 -4.58 3.54 11.25
C GLN A 183 -4.88 2.91 9.88
N TRP A 184 -4.00 3.11 8.90
CA TRP A 184 -4.07 2.43 7.62
C TRP A 184 -4.21 0.91 7.79
N TRP A 185 -3.51 0.30 8.77
CA TRP A 185 -3.60 -1.13 9.09
C TRP A 185 -5.02 -1.57 9.46
N PHE A 186 -5.76 -0.72 10.17
CA PHE A 186 -7.10 -0.99 10.66
C PHE A 186 -8.21 -0.60 9.68
N HIS A 187 -7.89 0.17 8.64
CA HIS A 187 -8.85 0.64 7.65
C HIS A 187 -9.25 -0.48 6.66
N LYS A 188 -10.55 -0.76 6.58
CA LYS A 188 -11.11 -1.88 5.77
C LYS A 188 -11.76 -1.44 4.45
N PHE A 189 -11.88 -0.13 4.23
CA PHE A 189 -12.44 0.42 3.01
C PHE A 189 -11.32 0.84 2.05
N ASP A 190 -11.61 1.74 1.14
CA ASP A 190 -10.68 2.18 0.11
C ASP A 190 -9.46 2.84 0.76
N LYS A 191 -8.28 2.35 0.42
CA LYS A 191 -6.98 2.84 0.88
C LYS A 191 -5.92 2.52 -0.18
N PRO A 192 -4.86 3.33 -0.30
CA PRO A 192 -3.81 3.12 -1.28
C PRO A 192 -3.19 1.73 -1.16
N GLY A 193 -2.86 1.10 -2.28
CA GLY A 193 -2.28 -0.24 -2.30
C GLY A 193 -0.80 -0.24 -1.89
N PHE A 194 -0.30 -1.40 -1.46
CA PHE A 194 1.12 -1.56 -1.12
C PHE A 194 2.03 -1.21 -2.33
N GLU A 195 1.82 -1.87 -3.47
CA GLU A 195 2.83 -1.99 -4.56
C GLU A 195 3.14 -0.71 -5.31
N ASN A 196 2.12 0.07 -5.67
CA ASN A 196 2.22 1.11 -6.70
C ASN A 196 1.88 2.52 -6.16
N ASP A 197 1.07 2.63 -5.10
CA ASP A 197 0.84 3.91 -4.42
C ASP A 197 1.92 4.20 -3.38
N CYS A 198 2.39 3.19 -2.63
CA CYS A 198 3.20 3.39 -1.42
C CYS A 198 4.60 2.76 -1.45
N GLY A 199 4.92 1.94 -2.45
CA GLY A 199 6.29 1.52 -2.77
C GLY A 199 6.80 0.21 -2.15
N PHE A 200 5.93 -0.64 -1.58
CA PHE A 200 6.26 -1.96 -1.01
C PHE A 200 5.26 -3.04 -1.48
N GLU A 201 5.60 -4.32 -1.59
CA GLU A 201 4.70 -5.29 -2.27
C GLU A 201 3.45 -5.68 -1.46
N ASP A 202 3.57 -5.72 -0.14
CA ASP A 202 2.52 -6.14 0.78
C ASP A 202 2.85 -5.69 2.23
N GLU A 203 2.08 -6.17 3.21
CA GLU A 203 2.30 -5.89 4.64
C GLU A 203 3.71 -6.27 5.09
N ASN A 204 4.25 -7.38 4.59
CA ASN A 204 5.60 -7.82 4.97
C ASN A 204 6.68 -7.01 4.24
N GLY A 205 6.43 -6.58 3.01
CA GLY A 205 7.28 -5.62 2.30
C GLY A 205 7.42 -4.31 3.08
N MET A 206 6.31 -3.81 3.63
CA MET A 206 6.31 -2.67 4.54
C MET A 206 7.11 -2.93 5.81
N ILE A 207 6.93 -4.09 6.46
CA ILE A 207 7.74 -4.51 7.61
C ILE A 207 9.23 -4.57 7.25
N THR A 208 9.56 -5.05 6.05
CA THR A 208 10.95 -5.13 5.57
C THR A 208 11.56 -3.74 5.37
N GLU A 209 10.78 -2.78 4.87
CA GLU A 209 11.22 -1.39 4.76
C GLU A 209 11.45 -0.75 6.13
N ILE A 210 10.58 -1.02 7.11
CA ILE A 210 10.78 -0.58 8.50
C ILE A 210 12.11 -1.14 9.02
N GLU A 211 12.35 -2.44 8.85
CA GLU A 211 13.60 -3.07 9.27
C GLU A 211 14.82 -2.47 8.55
N ASP A 212 14.75 -2.23 7.23
CA ASP A 212 15.82 -1.60 6.45
C ASP A 212 16.20 -0.21 6.98
N ILE A 213 15.21 0.66 7.18
CA ILE A 213 15.40 2.00 7.74
C ILE A 213 16.08 1.90 9.12
N LEU A 214 15.64 0.98 9.98
CA LEU A 214 16.23 0.79 11.30
C LEU A 214 17.67 0.27 11.23
N ARG A 215 18.00 -0.64 10.29
CA ARG A 215 19.38 -1.12 10.08
C ARG A 215 20.31 -0.02 9.60
N ARG A 216 19.86 0.81 8.65
CA ARG A 216 20.63 1.96 8.14
C ARG A 216 20.88 3.02 9.19
N ASN A 217 19.94 3.21 10.12
CA ASN A 217 20.02 4.22 11.18
C ASN A 217 20.43 3.66 12.55
N LYS A 218 20.95 2.43 12.62
CA LYS A 218 21.30 1.77 13.89
C LYS A 218 22.30 2.55 14.74
N ASP A 219 23.15 3.36 14.11
CA ASP A 219 24.19 4.16 14.77
C ASP A 219 23.71 5.59 15.12
N LYS A 220 22.56 6.02 14.57
CA LYS A 220 21.89 7.29 14.89
C LYS A 220 20.90 7.16 16.03
N LYS A 221 20.38 8.27 16.55
CA LYS A 221 19.30 8.32 17.54
C LYS A 221 17.97 8.31 16.81
N THR A 222 17.20 7.23 16.94
CA THR A 222 15.99 7.00 16.14
C THR A 222 14.71 7.17 16.95
N ILE A 223 13.78 7.95 16.41
CA ILE A 223 12.41 8.14 16.90
C ILE A 223 11.46 7.47 15.91
N PHE A 224 10.65 6.53 16.36
CA PHE A 224 9.57 5.90 15.60
C PHE A 224 8.23 6.49 16.06
N ALA A 225 7.60 7.31 15.22
CA ALA A 225 6.35 8.01 15.50
C ALA A 225 5.16 7.36 14.78
N ALA A 226 4.11 7.07 15.55
CA ALA A 226 2.90 6.44 15.06
C ALA A 226 1.72 6.79 15.96
N HIS A 227 0.48 6.80 15.46
CA HIS A 227 -0.66 7.16 16.30
C HIS A 227 -0.94 6.14 17.44
N HIS A 228 -0.93 4.84 17.12
CA HIS A 228 -1.35 3.79 18.06
C HIS A 228 -0.23 3.31 19.01
N PRO A 229 -0.43 3.27 20.35
CA PRO A 229 0.60 2.87 21.30
C PRO A 229 0.80 1.35 21.43
N LEU A 230 2.04 0.90 21.69
CA LEU A 230 2.33 -0.53 21.93
C LEU A 230 2.11 -0.94 23.40
N TYR A 231 2.15 -0.01 24.34
CA TYR A 231 1.88 -0.25 25.76
C TYR A 231 1.01 0.88 26.31
N SER A 232 0.02 0.56 27.12
CA SER A 232 -0.83 1.55 27.78
C SER A 232 -1.44 1.00 29.06
N VAL A 233 -1.63 1.88 30.05
CA VAL A 233 -2.47 1.65 31.24
C VAL A 233 -3.79 2.45 31.22
N GLY A 234 -4.13 3.02 30.06
CA GLY A 234 -5.37 3.76 29.80
C GLY A 234 -6.52 2.88 29.31
N VAL A 235 -7.52 3.52 28.69
CA VAL A 235 -8.81 2.90 28.33
C VAL A 235 -8.71 1.94 27.15
N HIS A 236 -7.94 2.32 26.11
CA HIS A 236 -7.66 1.46 24.95
C HIS A 236 -6.75 0.28 25.34
N GLY A 237 -5.93 0.47 26.38
CA GLY A 237 -5.21 -0.61 27.09
C GLY A 237 -6.10 -1.55 27.92
N GLY A 238 -7.43 -1.40 27.90
CA GLY A 238 -8.40 -2.25 28.60
C GLY A 238 -8.53 -1.93 30.10
N ASN A 239 -8.32 -0.68 30.50
CA ASN A 239 -8.42 -0.23 31.89
C ASN A 239 -9.48 0.85 32.06
N PHE A 240 -10.42 0.64 32.98
CA PHE A 240 -11.59 1.50 33.13
C PHE A 240 -11.73 2.00 34.58
N PRO A 241 -12.23 3.22 34.79
CA PRO A 241 -12.60 3.68 36.13
C PRO A 241 -13.77 2.84 36.66
N PHE A 242 -13.89 2.76 37.99
CA PHE A 242 -14.99 2.04 38.64
C PHE A 242 -16.36 2.59 38.22
N SER A 243 -16.46 3.90 37.94
CA SER A 243 -17.69 4.54 37.44
C SER A 243 -18.19 3.93 36.14
N SER A 244 -17.32 3.46 35.23
CA SER A 244 -17.71 2.82 33.97
C SER A 244 -18.40 1.46 34.15
N LEU A 245 -18.27 0.83 35.33
CA LEU A 245 -19.02 -0.41 35.66
C LEU A 245 -20.51 -0.14 35.91
N LEU A 246 -20.83 1.06 36.40
CA LEU A 246 -22.18 1.48 36.76
C LEU A 246 -22.80 2.40 35.70
N PHE A 247 -21.99 3.22 35.03
CA PHE A 247 -22.40 4.26 34.08
C PHE A 247 -21.57 4.20 32.79
N PRO A 248 -21.76 3.17 31.94
CA PRO A 248 -20.93 2.96 30.75
C PRO A 248 -21.04 4.09 29.71
N PHE A 249 -22.13 4.87 29.72
CA PHE A 249 -22.34 5.97 28.76
C PHE A 249 -21.54 7.24 29.08
N LEU A 250 -20.93 7.34 30.28
CA LEU A 250 -20.08 8.47 30.65
C LEU A 250 -18.85 8.61 29.74
N GLU A 251 -18.42 7.51 29.14
CA GLU A 251 -17.29 7.52 28.21
C GLU A 251 -17.63 8.24 26.89
N LYS A 252 -18.87 8.07 26.39
CA LYS A 252 -19.32 8.72 25.17
C LYS A 252 -19.79 10.16 25.42
N ASN A 253 -20.40 10.41 26.58
CA ASN A 253 -20.82 11.74 26.99
C ASN A 253 -20.78 11.84 28.52
N LYS A 254 -19.92 12.73 29.01
CA LYS A 254 -19.69 12.96 30.45
C LYS A 254 -20.94 13.38 31.23
N ASN A 255 -22.03 13.78 30.56
CA ASN A 255 -23.29 14.17 31.18
C ASN A 255 -24.32 13.02 31.28
N LEU A 256 -24.05 11.85 30.68
CA LEU A 256 -24.97 10.71 30.67
C LEU A 256 -24.76 9.75 31.85
N PHE A 257 -25.17 10.17 33.05
CA PHE A 257 -25.21 9.33 34.25
C PHE A 257 -26.38 8.35 34.25
N ILE A 258 -26.44 7.48 33.24
CA ILE A 258 -27.49 6.47 33.10
C ILE A 258 -26.96 5.14 33.67
N PRO A 259 -27.53 4.60 34.77
CA PRO A 259 -27.15 3.30 35.29
C PRO A 259 -27.42 2.20 34.26
N ALA A 260 -26.41 1.40 33.96
CA ALA A 260 -26.51 0.25 33.05
C ALA A 260 -25.45 -0.79 33.45
N PRO A 261 -25.56 -2.06 33.01
CA PRO A 261 -24.59 -3.10 33.32
C PRO A 261 -23.25 -2.86 32.58
N GLY A 262 -22.52 -1.82 32.97
CA GLY A 262 -21.27 -1.38 32.36
C GLY A 262 -20.13 -2.39 32.49
N PHE A 263 -20.25 -3.36 33.41
CA PHE A 263 -19.36 -4.52 33.45
C PHE A 263 -19.39 -5.33 32.14
N ILE A 264 -20.51 -5.36 31.40
CA ILE A 264 -20.59 -6.03 30.09
C ILE A 264 -19.74 -5.26 29.07
N TYR A 265 -19.93 -3.93 29.02
CA TYR A 265 -19.20 -3.04 28.12
C TYR A 265 -17.69 -3.06 28.37
N THR A 266 -17.28 -2.87 29.63
CA THR A 266 -15.87 -2.89 30.04
C THR A 266 -15.23 -4.28 29.89
N SER A 267 -15.98 -5.36 30.14
CA SER A 267 -15.49 -6.73 29.87
C SER A 267 -15.33 -6.98 28.38
N HIS A 268 -16.28 -6.53 27.55
CA HIS A 268 -16.17 -6.63 26.09
C HIS A 268 -14.89 -5.96 25.60
N ARG A 269 -14.67 -4.69 25.95
CA ARG A 269 -13.46 -3.96 25.52
C ARG A 269 -12.16 -4.56 26.04
N LYS A 270 -12.18 -5.15 27.24
CA LYS A 270 -11.00 -5.77 27.84
C LYS A 270 -10.62 -7.13 27.23
N PHE A 271 -11.60 -7.94 26.82
CA PHE A 271 -11.35 -9.31 26.36
C PHE A 271 -11.48 -9.49 24.83
N PHE A 272 -12.34 -8.71 24.19
CA PHE A 272 -12.59 -8.77 22.74
C PHE A 272 -12.14 -7.48 22.04
N GLY A 273 -12.50 -6.31 22.59
CA GLY A 273 -12.11 -5.00 22.06
C GLY A 273 -12.89 -4.57 20.82
N ASP A 274 -12.95 -3.26 20.58
CA ASP A 274 -13.09 -2.72 19.23
C ASP A 274 -11.76 -2.81 18.47
N ILE A 275 -11.74 -2.62 17.14
CA ILE A 275 -10.49 -2.65 16.35
C ILE A 275 -9.42 -1.67 16.87
N GLN A 276 -9.83 -0.63 17.59
CA GLN A 276 -8.99 0.38 18.25
C GLN A 276 -8.50 -0.03 19.66
N ASP A 277 -8.85 -1.22 20.16
CA ASP A 277 -8.48 -1.70 21.51
C ASP A 277 -7.40 -2.79 21.45
N PHE A 278 -6.51 -2.82 22.46
CA PHE A 278 -5.45 -3.84 22.59
C PHE A 278 -5.97 -5.28 22.61
N ALA A 279 -7.23 -5.49 22.98
CA ALA A 279 -7.83 -6.82 23.05
C ALA A 279 -8.13 -7.40 21.65
N HIS A 280 -8.25 -6.56 20.63
CA HIS A 280 -8.64 -6.97 19.29
C HIS A 280 -7.52 -7.72 18.54
N PRO A 281 -7.84 -8.77 17.76
CA PRO A 281 -6.84 -9.56 17.06
C PRO A 281 -5.93 -8.76 16.11
N GLU A 282 -6.50 -7.85 15.31
CA GLU A 282 -5.73 -7.03 14.36
C GLU A 282 -4.72 -6.10 15.06
N TYR A 283 -5.13 -5.49 16.18
CA TYR A 283 -4.25 -4.64 16.98
C TYR A 283 -3.10 -5.46 17.56
N LYS A 284 -3.39 -6.65 18.10
CA LYS A 284 -2.37 -7.57 18.61
C LYS A 284 -1.37 -7.96 17.53
N LEU A 285 -1.85 -8.25 16.31
CA LEU A 285 -0.99 -8.59 15.19
C LEU A 285 -0.03 -7.46 14.83
N LEU A 286 -0.53 -6.22 14.65
CA LEU A 286 0.30 -5.05 14.39
C LEU A 286 1.32 -4.83 15.51
N LYS A 287 0.85 -4.82 16.75
CA LYS A 287 1.69 -4.61 17.94
C LYS A 287 2.79 -5.67 18.05
N ASP A 288 2.45 -6.94 17.85
CA ASP A 288 3.41 -8.05 17.93
C ASP A 288 4.40 -8.01 16.75
N ASN A 289 4.01 -7.50 15.58
CA ASN A 289 4.91 -7.30 14.44
C ASN A 289 5.90 -6.18 14.73
N LEU A 290 5.42 -4.99 15.14
CA LEU A 290 6.27 -3.86 15.49
C LEU A 290 7.22 -4.23 16.64
N LEU A 291 6.72 -4.72 17.78
CA LEU A 291 7.57 -5.10 18.91
C LEU A 291 8.65 -6.12 18.54
N ASN A 292 8.38 -6.99 17.57
CA ASN A 292 9.39 -7.96 17.12
C ASN A 292 10.51 -7.35 16.31
N ILE A 293 10.25 -6.28 15.56
CA ILE A 293 11.30 -5.59 14.81
C ILE A 293 12.04 -4.67 15.76
N LEU A 294 11.30 -3.85 16.52
CA LEU A 294 11.89 -2.81 17.37
C LEU A 294 12.81 -3.39 18.44
N LYS A 295 12.52 -4.60 18.99
CA LYS A 295 13.33 -5.20 20.08
C LYS A 295 14.80 -5.44 19.71
N ASP A 296 15.12 -5.57 18.42
CA ASP A 296 16.47 -5.84 17.93
C ASP A 296 17.30 -4.55 17.80
N TYR A 297 16.68 -3.38 18.00
CA TYR A 297 17.30 -2.04 17.95
C TYR A 297 17.19 -1.35 19.32
N PRO A 298 18.15 -1.57 20.24
CA PRO A 298 18.13 -0.93 21.56
C PRO A 298 18.29 0.59 21.45
N ASP A 299 17.87 1.31 22.49
CA ASP A 299 17.96 2.78 22.59
C ASP A 299 17.10 3.53 21.54
N MET A 300 16.00 2.90 21.12
CA MET A 300 15.00 3.51 20.25
C MET A 300 13.83 4.10 21.05
N ILE A 301 13.25 5.17 20.52
CA ILE A 301 12.07 5.84 21.08
C ILE A 301 10.87 5.55 20.19
N TYR A 302 9.80 4.97 20.76
CA TYR A 302 8.50 4.83 20.11
C TYR A 302 7.53 5.87 20.68
N ALA A 303 7.07 6.80 19.87
CA ALA A 303 6.18 7.90 20.26
C ALA A 303 4.78 7.73 19.67
N ALA A 304 3.75 7.85 20.52
CA ALA A 304 2.36 7.69 20.12
C ALA A 304 1.37 8.64 20.82
N GLY A 305 0.16 8.74 20.27
CA GLY A 305 -1.00 9.45 20.82
C GLY A 305 -2.07 8.43 21.26
N HIS A 306 -3.30 8.59 20.74
CA HIS A 306 -4.48 7.71 20.81
C HIS A 306 -5.08 7.52 22.20
N GLU A 307 -4.23 7.35 23.22
CA GLU A 307 -4.64 7.44 24.61
C GLU A 307 -4.61 8.90 25.02
N HIS A 308 -5.77 9.45 25.40
CA HIS A 308 -5.88 10.88 25.73
C HIS A 308 -5.30 11.19 27.13
N ASN A 309 -4.02 10.92 27.35
CA ASN A 309 -3.28 11.08 28.60
C ASN A 309 -1.77 11.02 28.31
N LEU A 310 -0.93 11.13 29.34
CA LEU A 310 0.52 11.14 29.20
C LEU A 310 1.11 9.88 29.86
N GLN A 311 1.97 9.12 29.16
CA GLN A 311 2.59 7.92 29.72
C GLN A 311 4.02 7.70 29.21
N TYR A 312 4.83 7.04 30.04
CA TYR A 312 6.15 6.54 29.67
C TYR A 312 6.38 5.12 30.22
N VAL A 313 6.90 4.23 29.37
CA VAL A 313 7.30 2.89 29.77
C VAL A 313 8.55 2.42 29.03
N GLU A 314 9.47 1.82 29.78
CA GLU A 314 10.68 1.22 29.26
C GLU A 314 10.58 -0.31 29.25
N LYS A 315 10.89 -0.93 28.10
CA LYS A 315 10.95 -2.39 27.94
C LYS A 315 12.14 -2.76 27.06
N ASN A 316 13.06 -3.58 27.58
CA ASN A 316 14.23 -4.04 26.81
C ASN A 316 15.01 -2.89 26.13
N ARG A 317 15.23 -1.77 26.83
CA ARG A 317 15.86 -0.54 26.30
C ARG A 317 15.10 0.15 25.16
N LEU A 318 13.82 -0.19 24.96
CA LEU A 318 12.89 0.56 24.13
C LEU A 318 12.07 1.50 24.98
N HIS A 319 12.04 2.76 24.58
CA HIS A 319 11.39 3.86 25.29
C HIS A 319 10.05 4.17 24.62
N HIS A 320 8.94 3.82 25.26
CA HIS A 320 7.60 4.07 24.71
C HIS A 320 6.99 5.29 25.39
N ILE A 321 6.58 6.26 24.58
CA ILE A 321 6.01 7.53 24.98
C ILE A 321 4.57 7.61 24.45
N ILE A 322 3.64 7.97 25.33
CA ILE A 322 2.28 8.37 24.97
C ILE A 322 2.14 9.85 25.27
N SER A 323 1.85 10.64 24.25
CA SER A 323 1.70 12.10 24.29
C SER A 323 0.34 12.55 23.73
N GLY A 324 -0.74 11.83 24.06
CA GLY A 324 -2.10 12.13 23.60
C GLY A 324 -2.88 13.11 24.49
N GLY A 325 -2.19 13.86 25.36
CA GLY A 325 -2.84 14.81 26.27
C GLY A 325 -3.26 16.14 25.62
N GLY A 326 -3.31 16.25 24.29
CA GLY A 326 -3.42 17.53 23.59
C GLY A 326 -4.72 18.31 23.84
N GLY A 327 -5.85 17.61 24.03
CA GLY A 327 -7.16 18.23 24.26
C GLY A 327 -7.95 17.69 25.45
N GLU A 328 -7.64 16.50 25.96
CA GLU A 328 -8.39 15.87 27.04
C GLU A 328 -7.51 15.00 27.96
N ALA A 329 -7.93 14.83 29.21
CA ALA A 329 -7.28 13.95 30.20
C ALA A 329 -8.20 12.79 30.61
N THR A 330 -7.96 11.62 30.03
CA THR A 330 -8.71 10.37 30.27
C THR A 330 -8.08 9.49 31.35
N TYR A 331 -8.86 8.50 31.80
CA TYR A 331 -8.51 7.65 32.93
C TYR A 331 -7.21 6.86 32.72
N ILE A 332 -6.41 6.81 33.79
CA ILE A 332 -5.26 5.90 33.91
C ILE A 332 -5.41 4.92 35.08
N ALA A 333 -4.97 3.68 34.89
CA ALA A 333 -4.91 2.69 35.95
C ALA A 333 -3.65 2.84 36.83
N GLN A 334 -3.79 2.61 38.13
CA GLN A 334 -2.66 2.57 39.08
C GLN A 334 -1.90 1.23 39.02
N LYS A 335 -1.34 0.89 37.86
CA LYS A 335 -0.60 -0.36 37.65
C LYS A 335 0.89 -0.10 37.58
N LYS A 336 1.52 0.19 38.73
CA LYS A 336 2.96 0.50 38.83
C LYS A 336 3.86 -0.57 38.18
N ASN A 337 3.48 -1.85 38.19
CA ASN A 337 4.28 -2.91 37.55
C ASN A 337 4.21 -2.92 36.01
N LYS A 338 3.31 -2.14 35.40
CA LYS A 338 3.06 -2.12 33.94
C LYS A 338 3.44 -0.81 33.26
N THR A 339 3.70 0.26 34.00
CA THR A 339 4.14 1.56 33.48
C THR A 339 5.21 2.15 34.40
N ASP A 340 6.12 2.97 33.86
CA ASP A 340 7.09 3.71 34.66
C ASP A 340 6.51 5.06 35.11
N PHE A 341 5.82 5.76 34.21
CA PHE A 341 5.08 6.99 34.48
C PHE A 341 3.74 7.00 33.73
N ALA A 342 2.68 7.48 34.38
CA ALA A 342 1.42 7.82 33.73
C ALA A 342 0.73 8.98 34.44
N ALA A 343 0.18 9.92 33.70
CA ALA A 343 -0.58 11.05 34.20
C ALA A 343 -1.91 11.21 33.45
N GLN A 344 -3.01 11.24 34.20
CA GLN A 344 -4.30 11.74 33.72
C GLN A 344 -4.25 13.27 33.76
N ALA A 345 -3.60 13.85 32.76
CA ALA A 345 -3.39 15.28 32.59
C ALA A 345 -3.37 15.64 31.10
N THR A 346 -3.74 16.87 30.79
CA THR A 346 -3.51 17.48 29.48
C THR A 346 -2.08 17.98 29.39
N GLY A 347 -1.52 18.04 28.18
CA GLY A 347 -0.12 18.39 27.98
C GLY A 347 0.52 17.70 26.79
N PHE A 348 1.85 17.80 26.71
CA PHE A 348 2.67 17.23 25.64
C PHE A 348 4.04 16.82 26.20
N SER A 349 4.89 16.24 25.35
CA SER A 349 6.24 15.82 25.75
C SER A 349 7.33 16.38 24.84
N ILE A 350 8.54 16.51 25.38
CA ILE A 350 9.71 17.07 24.70
C ILE A 350 10.88 16.11 24.85
N LEU A 351 11.47 15.71 23.73
CA LEU A 351 12.75 15.01 23.68
C LEU A 351 13.86 16.03 23.47
N ASN A 352 14.83 16.06 24.39
CA ASN A 352 16.02 16.91 24.28
C ASN A 352 17.25 16.05 24.02
N PHE A 353 17.98 16.40 22.96
CA PHE A 353 19.21 15.76 22.52
C PHE A 353 20.39 16.67 22.85
N TYR A 354 21.40 16.14 23.52
CA TYR A 354 22.52 16.90 24.04
C TYR A 354 23.83 16.57 23.33
N GLU A 355 24.75 17.54 23.30
CA GLU A 355 26.07 17.39 22.66
C GLU A 355 26.89 16.23 23.26
N ASN A 356 26.73 15.95 24.56
CA ASN A 356 27.39 14.82 25.23
C ASN A 356 26.78 13.44 24.88
N GLY A 357 25.77 13.40 24.00
CA GLY A 357 25.06 12.19 23.59
C GLY A 357 23.89 11.79 24.48
N ASP A 358 23.58 12.56 25.53
CA ASP A 358 22.42 12.31 26.38
C ASP A 358 21.11 12.58 25.63
N VAL A 359 20.12 11.74 25.90
CA VAL A 359 18.74 11.94 25.44
C VAL A 359 17.81 11.96 26.64
N TRP A 360 17.01 13.02 26.76
CA TRP A 360 16.07 13.20 27.86
C TRP A 360 14.65 13.37 27.35
N ILE A 361 13.69 12.85 28.12
CA ILE A 361 12.26 13.13 27.94
C ILE A 361 11.76 14.02 29.07
N GLU A 362 10.88 14.97 28.74
CA GLU A 362 10.11 15.78 29.68
C GLU A 362 8.63 15.75 29.30
N PHE A 363 7.75 15.62 30.28
CA PHE A 363 6.29 15.76 30.11
C PHE A 363 5.83 17.05 30.77
N LEU A 364 5.16 17.91 30.02
CA LEU A 364 4.67 19.21 30.49
C LEU A 364 3.16 19.25 30.45
N SER A 365 2.57 19.90 31.45
CA SER A 365 1.15 20.28 31.51
C SER A 365 1.05 21.79 31.67
N PRO A 366 -0.01 22.44 31.15
CA PRO A 366 -0.31 23.82 31.50
C PRO A 366 -0.42 24.00 33.02
N ASP A 367 0.05 25.15 33.49
CA ASP A 367 -0.15 25.66 34.84
C ASP A 367 -0.40 27.17 34.78
N GLU A 368 -0.36 27.87 35.92
CA GLU A 368 -0.58 29.34 35.95
C GLU A 368 0.57 30.14 35.31
N THR A 369 1.63 29.49 34.82
CA THR A 369 2.80 30.12 34.20
C THR A 369 2.89 29.81 32.71
N ASP A 370 3.52 30.72 31.96
CA ASP A 370 3.81 30.49 30.53
C ASP A 370 4.87 29.41 30.29
N GLU A 371 5.53 28.90 31.35
CA GLU A 371 6.54 27.85 31.26
C GLU A 371 5.97 26.43 31.39
N GLY A 372 4.78 26.29 31.98
CA GLY A 372 4.13 25.02 32.27
C GLY A 372 4.81 24.21 33.38
N LYS A 373 4.07 23.24 33.91
CA LYS A 373 4.53 22.34 34.96
C LYS A 373 5.12 21.06 34.39
N ILE A 374 6.36 20.73 34.77
CA ILE A 374 6.95 19.43 34.49
C ILE A 374 6.28 18.37 35.37
N LEU A 375 5.64 17.38 34.75
CA LEU A 375 5.02 16.24 35.41
C LEU A 375 5.98 15.06 35.59
N PHE A 376 6.95 14.93 34.70
CA PHE A 376 7.95 13.86 34.73
C PHE A 376 9.12 14.21 33.81
N ARG A 377 10.33 13.83 34.21
CA ARG A 377 11.51 13.85 33.34
C ARG A 377 12.45 12.68 33.61
N LYS A 378 13.15 12.21 32.58
CA LYS A 378 14.09 11.10 32.69
C LYS A 378 15.12 11.11 31.56
N LYS A 379 16.38 10.80 31.89
CA LYS A 379 17.38 10.39 30.91
C LYS A 379 17.00 9.02 30.33
N LEU A 380 16.79 8.96 29.03
CA LEU A 380 16.44 7.73 28.32
C LEU A 380 17.68 6.85 28.16
N TYR A 381 18.71 7.38 27.52
CA TYR A 381 19.99 6.72 27.27
C TYR A 381 21.09 7.77 27.01
N ASN A 382 22.33 7.29 26.86
CA ASN A 382 23.45 8.06 26.31
C ASN A 382 23.97 7.32 25.10
N LYS A 383 24.05 8.00 23.95
CA LYS A 383 24.61 7.48 22.71
C LYS A 383 25.51 8.56 22.11
N PRO A 384 26.80 8.29 21.85
CA PRO A 384 27.70 9.25 21.24
C PRO A 384 27.10 9.91 20.00
N VAL A 385 27.43 11.18 19.75
CA VAL A 385 27.00 11.88 18.53
C VAL A 385 27.60 11.17 17.33
N TYR A 386 26.74 10.80 16.38
CA TYR A 386 27.15 10.19 15.12
C TYR A 386 28.14 11.08 14.38
N SER A 387 29.22 10.49 13.86
CA SER A 387 30.17 11.16 12.98
C SER A 387 30.41 10.31 11.74
N GLU A 388 30.16 10.89 10.58
CA GLU A 388 30.42 10.28 9.26
C GLU A 388 31.89 9.98 9.02
N THR A 389 32.82 10.58 9.77
CA THR A 389 34.28 10.40 9.62
C THR A 389 34.81 8.98 9.90
N GLN A 390 33.95 8.00 10.16
CA GLN A 390 34.34 6.60 10.32
C GLN A 390 33.59 5.67 9.35
N LYS A 391 34.04 5.65 8.08
CA LYS A 391 34.30 4.44 7.25
C LYS A 391 34.40 4.81 5.77
N GLU A 392 35.36 5.64 5.39
CA GLU A 392 36.02 5.39 4.09
C GLU A 392 36.98 4.22 4.33
N VAL A 393 36.44 3.00 4.24
CA VAL A 393 37.31 1.85 4.01
C VAL A 393 37.59 1.91 2.52
N GLU A 394 38.80 2.31 2.13
CA GLU A 394 39.24 2.19 0.74
C GLU A 394 39.19 0.71 0.37
N PHE A 395 38.24 0.36 -0.50
CA PHE A 395 38.09 -0.98 -1.07
C PHE A 395 38.80 -1.10 -2.43
N ASP A 396 39.75 -0.20 -2.70
CA ASP A 396 40.43 0.00 -3.99
C ASP A 396 41.17 -1.24 -4.51
N GLN A 397 41.31 -2.28 -3.69
CA GLN A 397 41.96 -3.55 -4.04
C GLN A 397 41.00 -4.70 -4.39
N ILE A 398 39.68 -4.50 -4.29
CA ILE A 398 38.68 -5.54 -4.61
C ILE A 398 38.24 -5.41 -6.07
N ASP A 399 38.55 -6.42 -6.87
CA ASP A 399 38.13 -6.54 -8.27
C ASP A 399 37.70 -7.98 -8.57
N PHE A 400 36.43 -8.16 -8.94
CA PHE A 400 35.85 -9.43 -9.37
C PHE A 400 35.45 -9.43 -10.85
N SER A 401 35.74 -8.38 -11.61
CA SER A 401 35.18 -8.13 -12.95
C SER A 401 35.41 -9.27 -13.96
N ASP A 402 36.54 -9.97 -13.88
CA ASP A 402 36.90 -11.09 -14.75
C ASP A 402 36.68 -12.48 -14.10
N SER A 403 36.04 -12.53 -12.93
CA SER A 403 35.86 -13.77 -12.18
C SER A 403 34.61 -14.55 -12.59
N ILE A 404 34.73 -15.87 -12.63
CA ILE A 404 33.64 -16.81 -12.89
C ILE A 404 33.66 -17.89 -11.81
N VAL A 405 32.48 -18.29 -11.33
CA VAL A 405 32.32 -19.41 -10.39
C VAL A 405 31.46 -20.52 -10.99
N TYR A 406 31.80 -21.77 -10.68
CA TYR A 406 31.07 -22.95 -11.12
C TYR A 406 30.25 -23.54 -9.97
N VAL A 407 28.99 -23.12 -9.87
CA VAL A 407 28.10 -23.41 -8.73
C VAL A 407 26.68 -23.72 -9.19
N GLU A 408 25.93 -24.44 -8.38
CA GLU A 408 24.48 -24.60 -8.52
C GLU A 408 23.73 -23.40 -7.92
N ILE A 409 22.47 -23.20 -8.31
CA ILE A 409 21.61 -22.18 -7.67
C ILE A 409 21.17 -22.66 -6.28
N SER A 410 20.76 -23.93 -6.15
CA SER A 410 20.24 -24.43 -4.88
C SER A 410 20.20 -25.95 -4.77
N LYS A 411 20.49 -26.43 -3.55
CA LYS A 411 20.28 -27.83 -3.15
C LYS A 411 19.04 -28.05 -2.29
N ILE A 412 18.35 -26.98 -1.89
CA ILE A 412 17.25 -27.07 -0.90
C ILE A 412 16.04 -27.87 -1.42
N TYR A 413 15.93 -28.02 -2.74
CA TYR A 413 14.85 -28.76 -3.39
C TYR A 413 15.18 -30.24 -3.63
N GLU A 414 16.34 -30.74 -3.19
CA GLU A 414 16.63 -32.17 -3.25
C GLU A 414 15.55 -32.98 -2.52
N ALA A 415 15.03 -34.01 -3.19
CA ALA A 415 13.85 -34.73 -2.74
C ALA A 415 13.98 -36.23 -3.03
N GLY A 416 13.58 -37.05 -2.05
CA GLY A 416 13.44 -38.50 -2.19
C GLY A 416 12.17 -38.90 -2.97
N LYS A 417 12.06 -40.20 -3.30
CA LYS A 417 10.99 -40.74 -4.16
C LYS A 417 9.56 -40.39 -3.70
N PHE A 418 9.29 -40.43 -2.39
CA PHE A 418 7.96 -40.11 -1.87
C PHE A 418 7.59 -38.63 -2.07
N ARG A 419 8.51 -37.71 -1.75
CA ARG A 419 8.28 -36.27 -1.94
C ARG A 419 8.10 -35.94 -3.43
N ARG A 420 8.91 -36.56 -4.30
CA ARG A 420 8.76 -36.45 -5.77
C ARG A 420 7.41 -36.95 -6.28
N HIS A 421 6.90 -38.05 -5.74
CA HIS A 421 5.56 -38.52 -6.08
C HIS A 421 4.47 -37.53 -5.66
N MET A 422 4.57 -36.96 -4.46
CA MET A 422 3.54 -36.06 -3.91
C MET A 422 3.58 -34.66 -4.51
N MET A 423 4.78 -34.12 -4.76
CA MET A 423 5.02 -32.72 -5.15
C MET A 423 5.60 -32.55 -6.55
N GLY A 424 5.84 -33.65 -7.28
CA GLY A 424 6.39 -33.64 -8.63
C GLY A 424 7.90 -33.88 -8.67
N ASP A 425 8.46 -34.17 -9.85
CA ASP A 425 9.90 -34.10 -10.06
C ASP A 425 10.35 -32.64 -10.27
N ASN A 426 9.49 -31.87 -10.96
CA ASN A 426 9.65 -30.46 -11.30
C ASN A 426 11.05 -30.16 -11.89
N TYR A 427 11.57 -28.96 -11.67
CA TYR A 427 12.89 -28.55 -12.16
C TYR A 427 14.02 -28.81 -11.15
N ARG A 428 13.85 -29.76 -10.21
CA ARG A 428 14.83 -30.01 -9.13
C ARG A 428 16.24 -30.31 -9.63
N GLU A 429 16.34 -31.02 -10.75
CA GLU A 429 17.62 -31.30 -11.41
C GLU A 429 18.26 -30.02 -11.93
N VAL A 430 17.49 -29.15 -12.59
CA VAL A 430 17.94 -27.84 -13.08
C VAL A 430 18.43 -26.96 -11.92
N TRP A 431 17.69 -26.90 -10.80
CA TRP A 431 18.09 -26.12 -9.62
C TRP A 431 19.44 -26.56 -9.02
N ASN A 432 19.76 -27.86 -9.12
CA ASN A 432 20.98 -28.47 -8.57
C ASN A 432 22.11 -28.61 -9.61
N THR A 433 21.87 -28.22 -10.86
CA THR A 433 22.88 -28.32 -11.91
C THR A 433 23.89 -27.18 -11.74
N LYS A 434 25.18 -27.54 -11.69
CA LYS A 434 26.25 -26.55 -11.64
C LYS A 434 26.45 -25.92 -12.99
N VAL A 435 26.55 -24.59 -13.01
CA VAL A 435 26.82 -23.80 -14.21
C VAL A 435 27.83 -22.70 -13.88
N ASN A 436 28.40 -22.09 -14.92
CA ASN A 436 29.27 -20.93 -14.76
C ASN A 436 28.44 -19.66 -14.58
N PHE A 437 28.72 -18.91 -13.52
CA PHE A 437 28.18 -17.58 -13.29
C PHE A 437 29.30 -16.54 -13.22
N PRO A 438 29.17 -15.38 -13.90
CA PRO A 438 30.05 -14.25 -13.65
C PRO A 438 29.87 -13.76 -12.21
N VAL A 439 30.96 -13.36 -11.57
CA VAL A 439 30.94 -12.76 -10.23
C VAL A 439 30.49 -11.30 -10.35
N PHE A 440 29.55 -10.90 -9.50
CA PHE A 440 29.06 -9.53 -9.47
C PHE A 440 30.05 -8.62 -8.73
N ASP A 441 30.57 -7.62 -9.43
CA ASP A 441 31.40 -6.56 -8.84
C ASP A 441 30.61 -5.25 -8.74
N ILE A 442 30.19 -4.88 -7.54
CA ILE A 442 29.41 -3.66 -7.31
C ILE A 442 30.19 -2.37 -7.63
N GLY A 443 31.52 -2.40 -7.55
CA GLY A 443 32.38 -1.24 -7.78
C GLY A 443 32.61 -0.94 -9.26
N THR A 444 32.55 -1.96 -10.13
CA THR A 444 32.78 -1.78 -11.58
C THR A 444 31.51 -1.90 -12.43
N GLU A 445 30.53 -2.70 -11.99
CA GLU A 445 29.29 -2.91 -12.74
C GLU A 445 28.60 -1.56 -13.01
N LYS A 446 28.27 -1.28 -14.28
CA LYS A 446 27.65 -0.02 -14.73
C LYS A 446 28.36 1.27 -14.29
N GLY A 447 29.69 1.22 -14.09
CA GLY A 447 30.49 2.37 -13.65
C GLY A 447 30.51 2.58 -12.14
N GLY A 448 30.10 1.57 -11.38
CA GLY A 448 29.99 1.61 -9.92
C GLY A 448 28.55 1.87 -9.48
N LEU A 449 28.08 1.03 -8.57
CA LEU A 449 26.71 1.05 -8.05
C LEU A 449 26.71 1.35 -6.55
N SER A 450 25.82 2.25 -6.15
CA SER A 450 25.54 2.56 -4.75
C SER A 450 24.22 1.92 -4.33
N ILE A 451 24.18 1.28 -3.16
CA ILE A 451 22.95 0.69 -2.63
C ILE A 451 22.04 1.80 -2.11
N ILE A 452 20.83 1.88 -2.63
CA ILE A 452 19.82 2.84 -2.16
C ILE A 452 19.11 2.26 -0.95
N LYS A 453 18.58 1.05 -1.10
CA LYS A 453 17.78 0.36 -0.06
C LYS A 453 17.60 -1.11 -0.37
N ARG A 454 17.13 -1.86 0.61
CA ARG A 454 16.57 -3.20 0.40
C ARG A 454 15.33 -3.12 -0.51
N GLY A 455 15.14 -4.15 -1.32
CA GLY A 455 13.96 -4.31 -2.17
C GLY A 455 13.37 -5.70 -2.06
N GLY A 456 12.33 -5.95 -2.86
CA GLY A 456 11.62 -7.23 -2.98
C GLY A 456 10.59 -7.48 -1.88
N GLY A 457 9.57 -8.28 -2.19
CA GLY A 457 8.56 -8.74 -1.22
C GLY A 457 8.91 -10.07 -0.56
N MET A 458 7.87 -10.79 -0.11
CA MET A 458 7.95 -11.88 0.87
C MET A 458 8.89 -13.05 0.53
N GLN A 459 9.36 -13.20 -0.70
CA GLN A 459 10.06 -14.40 -1.18
C GLN A 459 11.51 -14.17 -1.61
N THR A 460 11.99 -12.95 -1.81
CA THR A 460 13.36 -12.74 -2.30
C THR A 460 14.13 -11.74 -1.46
N ARG A 461 15.40 -12.03 -1.23
CA ARG A 461 16.38 -11.02 -0.86
C ARG A 461 16.70 -10.19 -2.08
N SER A 462 16.48 -8.88 -2.02
CA SER A 462 16.75 -7.97 -3.13
C SER A 462 17.28 -6.65 -2.61
N ILE A 463 18.08 -5.96 -3.43
CA ILE A 463 18.52 -4.59 -3.20
C ILE A 463 18.27 -3.75 -4.45
N ARG A 464 17.96 -2.47 -4.22
CA ARG A 464 17.93 -1.44 -5.25
C ARG A 464 19.24 -0.69 -5.22
N MET A 465 19.83 -0.52 -6.39
CA MET A 465 21.10 0.17 -6.56
C MET A 465 20.96 1.25 -7.62
N GLU A 466 21.87 2.22 -7.60
CA GLU A 466 21.91 3.32 -8.55
C GLU A 466 23.34 3.61 -8.98
N ASN A 467 23.52 3.94 -10.26
CA ASN A 467 24.82 4.37 -10.78
C ASN A 467 24.96 5.90 -10.73
N GLN A 468 26.13 6.42 -11.10
CA GLN A 468 26.41 7.86 -11.09
C GLN A 468 25.50 8.71 -12.02
N ASP A 469 24.88 8.08 -13.03
CA ASP A 469 23.94 8.73 -13.95
C ASP A 469 22.49 8.75 -13.41
N GLY A 470 22.25 8.26 -12.18
CA GLY A 470 20.92 8.14 -11.59
C GLY A 470 20.07 7.00 -12.18
N LYS A 471 20.68 6.04 -12.88
CA LYS A 471 19.99 4.86 -13.42
C LYS A 471 19.92 3.79 -12.34
N GLN A 472 18.72 3.27 -12.11
CA GLN A 472 18.49 2.27 -11.08
C GLN A 472 18.52 0.84 -11.60
N TYR A 473 19.04 -0.05 -10.77
CA TYR A 473 19.18 -1.47 -11.02
C TYR A 473 18.67 -2.27 -9.83
N VAL A 474 18.27 -3.50 -10.10
CA VAL A 474 17.83 -4.44 -9.06
C VAL A 474 18.73 -5.66 -9.08
N LEU A 475 19.15 -6.10 -7.90
CA LEU A 475 19.81 -7.39 -7.69
C LEU A 475 18.92 -8.24 -6.80
N ARG A 476 18.32 -9.29 -7.36
CA ARG A 476 17.32 -10.13 -6.69
C ARG A 476 17.77 -11.58 -6.64
N SER A 477 17.70 -12.19 -5.47
CA SER A 477 18.02 -13.62 -5.31
C SER A 477 17.13 -14.49 -6.21
N VAL A 478 17.75 -15.48 -6.84
CA VAL A 478 17.03 -16.49 -7.64
C VAL A 478 16.33 -17.47 -6.71
N ASN A 479 17.01 -17.86 -5.63
CA ASN A 479 16.40 -18.61 -4.54
C ASN A 479 15.30 -17.79 -3.88
N LYS A 480 14.21 -18.48 -3.56
CA LYS A 480 13.08 -17.92 -2.85
C LYS A 480 13.10 -18.40 -1.39
N TYR A 481 12.85 -17.48 -0.46
CA TYR A 481 12.86 -17.68 0.99
C TYR A 481 11.44 -17.40 1.51
N VAL A 482 10.63 -18.45 1.71
CA VAL A 482 9.19 -18.31 1.99
C VAL A 482 8.84 -18.25 3.48
N GLU A 483 9.84 -18.16 4.36
CA GLU A 483 9.64 -18.06 5.80
C GLU A 483 8.79 -16.84 6.16
N SER A 484 8.98 -15.72 5.46
CA SER A 484 8.22 -14.48 5.61
C SER A 484 6.77 -14.60 5.15
N VAL A 485 6.48 -15.46 4.15
CA VAL A 485 5.14 -15.63 3.55
C VAL A 485 4.15 -16.26 4.53
N LEU A 486 4.63 -17.12 5.43
CA LEU A 486 3.75 -17.87 6.33
C LEU A 486 3.41 -17.09 7.61
N PRO A 487 2.15 -17.18 8.09
CA PRO A 487 1.80 -16.83 9.45
C PRO A 487 2.73 -17.50 10.45
N ARG A 488 3.09 -16.84 11.55
CA ARG A 488 4.12 -17.35 12.50
C ARG A 488 3.80 -18.73 13.07
N ASN A 489 2.53 -19.04 13.29
CA ASN A 489 2.09 -20.35 13.75
C ASN A 489 2.33 -21.47 12.73
N LEU A 490 2.59 -21.12 11.46
CA LEU A 490 2.88 -22.05 10.36
C LEU A 490 4.36 -22.09 9.97
N ARG A 491 5.16 -21.08 10.34
CA ARG A 491 6.60 -21.00 9.99
C ARG A 491 7.42 -22.18 10.50
N ASN A 492 7.09 -22.72 11.67
CA ASN A 492 7.77 -23.89 12.26
C ASN A 492 7.00 -25.20 12.02
N THR A 493 6.25 -25.29 10.92
CA THR A 493 5.41 -26.46 10.59
C THR A 493 5.77 -27.02 9.22
N ILE A 494 5.25 -28.21 8.91
CA ILE A 494 5.35 -28.83 7.58
C ILE A 494 4.80 -27.94 6.44
N ALA A 495 4.01 -26.89 6.75
CA ALA A 495 3.53 -25.95 5.76
C ALA A 495 4.68 -25.17 5.10
N LEU A 496 5.72 -24.80 5.86
CA LEU A 496 6.91 -24.15 5.31
C LEU A 496 7.61 -25.06 4.31
N ASP A 497 7.82 -26.32 4.69
CA ASP A 497 8.46 -27.32 3.83
C ASP A 497 7.67 -27.60 2.54
N ILE A 498 6.33 -27.53 2.59
CA ILE A 498 5.48 -27.75 1.42
C ILE A 498 5.53 -26.53 0.48
N ILE A 499 5.44 -25.31 1.02
CA ILE A 499 5.49 -24.09 0.20
C ILE A 499 6.88 -23.90 -0.39
N GLN A 500 7.93 -24.11 0.41
CA GLN A 500 9.31 -24.05 -0.06
C GLN A 500 9.54 -25.06 -1.18
N ASP A 501 9.12 -26.32 -1.01
CA ASP A 501 9.27 -27.35 -2.04
C ASP A 501 8.46 -27.04 -3.32
N GLY A 502 7.35 -26.31 -3.21
CA GLY A 502 6.56 -25.84 -4.35
C GLY A 502 7.33 -24.93 -5.31
N ILE A 503 8.37 -24.22 -4.85
CA ILE A 503 9.20 -23.34 -5.70
C ILE A 503 10.02 -24.14 -6.72
N SER A 504 10.29 -25.42 -6.45
CA SER A 504 10.97 -26.30 -7.40
C SER A 504 10.25 -26.40 -8.76
N ALA A 505 8.97 -26.01 -8.83
CA ALA A 505 8.14 -25.98 -10.02
C ALA A 505 8.33 -24.72 -10.90
N SER A 506 8.93 -23.64 -10.37
CA SER A 506 9.35 -22.50 -11.19
C SER A 506 10.68 -22.83 -11.90
N PHE A 507 10.81 -22.43 -13.17
CA PHE A 507 12.03 -22.64 -13.94
C PHE A 507 13.06 -21.54 -13.61
N PRO A 508 14.19 -21.86 -12.94
CA PRO A 508 15.04 -20.84 -12.33
C PRO A 508 15.74 -19.90 -13.33
N TYR A 509 15.86 -20.30 -14.59
CA TYR A 509 16.54 -19.55 -15.64
C TYR A 509 15.58 -18.88 -16.64
N ALA A 510 14.28 -18.81 -16.35
CA ALA A 510 13.29 -18.47 -17.37
C ALA A 510 13.46 -17.04 -17.93
N ALA A 511 13.76 -16.08 -17.05
CA ALA A 511 13.79 -14.66 -17.37
C ALA A 511 14.74 -14.30 -18.53
N ILE A 512 15.89 -14.96 -18.66
CA ILE A 512 16.89 -14.67 -19.71
C ILE A 512 16.49 -15.17 -21.10
N THR A 513 15.46 -16.02 -21.20
CA THR A 513 14.96 -16.53 -22.47
C THR A 513 13.94 -15.59 -23.12
N VAL A 514 13.35 -14.68 -22.36
CA VAL A 514 12.25 -13.82 -22.81
C VAL A 514 12.66 -12.69 -23.77
N PRO A 515 13.78 -11.95 -23.56
CA PRO A 515 14.14 -10.78 -24.36
C PRO A 515 14.11 -11.00 -25.87
N ILE A 516 14.75 -12.07 -26.37
CA ILE A 516 14.82 -12.36 -27.81
C ILE A 516 13.43 -12.52 -28.45
N MET A 517 12.52 -13.20 -27.75
CA MET A 517 11.16 -13.36 -28.25
C MET A 517 10.36 -12.06 -28.13
N ALA A 518 10.58 -11.28 -27.07
CA ALA A 518 9.92 -9.99 -26.88
C ALA A 518 10.34 -8.98 -27.96
N ASP A 519 11.63 -8.89 -28.27
CA ASP A 519 12.19 -8.08 -29.36
C ASP A 519 11.56 -8.44 -30.71
N ALA A 520 11.42 -9.74 -31.01
CA ALA A 520 10.87 -10.22 -32.27
C ALA A 520 9.43 -9.73 -32.55
N ILE A 521 8.66 -9.44 -31.50
CA ILE A 521 7.29 -8.93 -31.61
C ILE A 521 7.17 -7.45 -31.20
N GLY A 522 8.24 -6.83 -30.72
CA GLY A 522 8.24 -5.46 -30.20
C GLY A 522 7.45 -5.30 -28.90
N VAL A 523 7.59 -6.25 -27.96
CA VAL A 523 7.18 -6.10 -26.56
C VAL A 523 8.36 -5.51 -25.78
N LEU A 524 8.15 -4.43 -25.05
CA LEU A 524 9.19 -3.83 -24.20
C LEU A 524 9.58 -4.79 -23.06
N HIS A 525 10.83 -4.76 -22.60
CA HIS A 525 11.32 -5.71 -21.59
C HIS A 525 12.59 -5.23 -20.86
N THR A 526 12.87 -5.86 -19.71
CA THR A 526 14.15 -5.75 -18.99
C THR A 526 15.22 -6.67 -19.60
N ASN A 527 16.49 -6.49 -19.24
CA ASN A 527 17.60 -7.29 -19.76
C ASN A 527 18.28 -8.10 -18.64
N PRO A 528 17.61 -9.15 -18.12
CA PRO A 528 18.09 -9.89 -16.96
C PRO A 528 19.39 -10.64 -17.24
N LYS A 529 20.25 -10.70 -16.23
CA LYS A 529 21.49 -11.50 -16.22
C LYS A 529 21.63 -12.23 -14.89
N PHE A 530 22.10 -13.47 -14.92
CA PHE A 530 22.46 -14.16 -13.69
C PHE A 530 23.89 -13.87 -13.30
N VAL A 531 24.10 -13.57 -12.02
CA VAL A 531 25.40 -13.26 -11.43
C VAL A 531 25.53 -13.98 -10.09
N TRP A 532 26.75 -14.29 -9.69
CA TRP A 532 27.04 -14.77 -8.35
C TRP A 532 27.56 -13.63 -7.48
N VAL A 533 26.97 -13.43 -6.31
CA VAL A 533 27.35 -12.35 -5.39
C VAL A 533 28.39 -12.87 -4.39
N PRO A 534 29.62 -12.33 -4.40
CA PRO A 534 30.66 -12.72 -3.46
C PRO A 534 30.37 -12.21 -2.04
N ASP A 535 31.12 -12.71 -1.07
CA ASP A 535 31.16 -12.16 0.28
C ASP A 535 31.93 -10.84 0.34
N ASP A 536 31.39 -9.80 -0.31
CA ASP A 536 32.04 -8.52 -0.55
C ASP A 536 31.68 -7.48 0.53
N PRO A 537 32.67 -6.89 1.23
CA PRO A 537 32.45 -5.87 2.25
C PRO A 537 31.77 -4.59 1.74
N ARG A 538 31.83 -4.29 0.44
CA ARG A 538 31.18 -3.12 -0.17
C ARG A 538 29.65 -3.15 -0.05
N PHE A 539 29.05 -4.33 0.19
CA PHE A 539 27.61 -4.45 0.49
C PHE A 539 27.23 -3.96 1.90
N GLY A 540 28.20 -3.62 2.75
CA GLY A 540 27.95 -3.02 4.07
C GLY A 540 27.01 -3.86 4.93
N ILE A 541 25.93 -3.24 5.41
CA ILE A 541 24.91 -3.90 6.26
C ILE A 541 24.15 -5.03 5.55
N TYR A 542 24.18 -5.08 4.21
CA TYR A 542 23.47 -6.06 3.40
C TYR A 542 24.29 -7.31 3.06
N ARG A 543 25.59 -7.29 3.37
CA ARG A 543 26.53 -8.36 3.03
C ARG A 543 26.04 -9.75 3.46
N GLU A 544 25.61 -9.89 4.72
CA GLU A 544 25.14 -11.19 5.26
C GLU A 544 23.91 -11.74 4.53
N ASP A 545 23.07 -10.86 3.99
CA ASP A 545 21.87 -11.26 3.26
C ASP A 545 22.19 -11.68 1.82
N LEU A 546 23.24 -11.11 1.22
CA LEU A 546 23.52 -11.23 -0.21
C LEU A 546 24.67 -12.17 -0.56
N ALA A 547 25.64 -12.34 0.35
CA ALA A 547 26.86 -13.08 0.09
C ALA A 547 26.61 -14.55 -0.31
N ASN A 548 27.46 -15.05 -1.20
CA ASN A 548 27.55 -16.45 -1.62
C ASN A 548 26.26 -17.02 -2.24
N GLY A 549 25.58 -16.23 -3.06
CA GLY A 549 24.33 -16.64 -3.71
C GLY A 549 24.27 -16.26 -5.18
N VAL A 550 23.35 -16.90 -5.91
CA VAL A 550 23.02 -16.53 -7.30
C VAL A 550 21.86 -15.53 -7.31
N PHE A 551 22.06 -14.46 -8.07
CA PHE A 551 21.13 -13.34 -8.20
C PHE A 551 20.83 -13.05 -9.66
N LEU A 552 19.63 -12.52 -9.90
CA LEU A 552 19.23 -11.88 -11.14
C LEU A 552 19.54 -10.38 -11.03
N PHE A 553 20.34 -9.87 -11.94
CA PHE A 553 20.67 -8.47 -12.10
C PHE A 553 19.97 -7.90 -13.33
N GLU A 554 19.21 -6.82 -13.17
CA GLU A 554 18.47 -6.18 -14.27
C GLU A 554 18.26 -4.68 -14.04
N GLU A 555 17.98 -3.96 -15.13
CA GLU A 555 17.54 -2.56 -15.06
C GLU A 555 16.20 -2.43 -14.32
N ARG A 556 16.07 -1.40 -13.48
CA ARG A 556 14.77 -1.01 -12.92
C ARG A 556 14.07 -0.06 -13.90
N ALA A 557 12.95 -0.50 -14.47
CA ALA A 557 12.10 0.32 -15.33
C ALA A 557 11.38 1.42 -14.51
N SER A 558 12.09 2.48 -14.14
CA SER A 558 11.57 3.66 -13.44
C SER A 558 12.39 4.89 -13.80
N GLY A 559 11.73 6.06 -13.83
CA GLY A 559 12.41 7.33 -14.14
C GLY A 559 12.77 7.46 -15.62
N ASN A 560 13.92 8.06 -15.92
CA ASN A 560 14.29 8.37 -17.30
C ASN A 560 15.17 7.27 -17.91
N TRP A 561 14.75 6.69 -19.04
CA TRP A 561 15.48 5.69 -19.82
C TRP A 561 15.44 5.97 -21.33
N LYS A 562 15.65 7.24 -21.70
CA LYS A 562 15.63 7.68 -23.11
C LYS A 562 16.65 6.95 -24.00
N ASP A 563 17.73 6.45 -23.42
CA ASP A 563 18.86 5.83 -24.13
C ASP A 563 18.74 4.29 -24.22
N LEU A 564 17.64 3.69 -23.73
CA LEU A 564 17.42 2.23 -23.77
C LEU A 564 16.20 1.87 -24.63
N GLU A 565 16.44 1.22 -25.76
CA GLU A 565 15.42 0.82 -26.73
C GLU A 565 14.44 -0.22 -26.17
N SER A 566 14.90 -1.16 -25.35
CA SER A 566 14.04 -2.18 -24.73
C SER A 566 13.00 -1.60 -23.76
N PHE A 567 13.17 -0.35 -23.33
CA PHE A 567 12.19 0.46 -22.57
C PHE A 567 11.49 1.51 -23.45
N GLY A 568 11.62 1.38 -24.77
CA GLY A 568 11.00 2.24 -25.76
C GLY A 568 11.52 3.67 -25.77
N ASN A 569 12.78 3.89 -25.35
CA ASN A 569 13.42 5.20 -25.31
C ASN A 569 12.61 6.25 -24.52
N SER A 570 11.93 5.82 -23.45
CA SER A 570 11.04 6.69 -22.68
C SER A 570 11.82 7.63 -21.75
N LYS A 571 11.43 8.91 -21.74
CA LYS A 571 11.97 9.90 -20.80
C LYS A 571 11.39 9.77 -19.39
N GLU A 572 10.29 9.05 -19.24
CA GLU A 572 9.50 8.96 -18.02
C GLU A 572 8.81 7.59 -17.98
N ILE A 573 9.26 6.73 -17.08
CA ILE A 573 8.66 5.44 -16.81
C ILE A 573 7.98 5.48 -15.45
N ILE A 574 6.68 5.23 -15.46
CA ILE A 574 5.81 5.30 -14.28
C ILE A 574 5.19 3.94 -13.96
N ASN A 575 4.59 3.81 -12.77
CA ASN A 575 3.92 2.59 -12.35
C ASN A 575 2.45 2.54 -12.81
N THR A 576 1.78 1.40 -12.61
CA THR A 576 0.39 1.21 -13.07
C THR A 576 -0.58 2.13 -12.35
N ASP A 577 -0.43 2.38 -11.06
CA ASP A 577 -1.39 3.19 -10.31
C ASP A 577 -1.30 4.67 -10.71
N GLU A 578 -0.11 5.17 -11.02
CA GLU A 578 0.08 6.50 -11.61
C GLU A 578 -0.59 6.61 -12.99
N VAL A 579 -0.48 5.57 -13.84
CA VAL A 579 -1.24 5.52 -15.10
C VAL A 579 -2.74 5.56 -14.83
N MET A 580 -3.24 4.77 -13.88
CA MET A 580 -4.66 4.76 -13.50
C MET A 580 -5.14 6.13 -13.01
N LYS A 581 -4.37 6.77 -12.11
CA LYS A 581 -4.62 8.13 -11.60
C LYS A 581 -4.70 9.11 -12.76
N ASN A 582 -3.76 9.05 -13.69
CA ASN A 582 -3.71 9.94 -14.85
C ASN A 582 -4.89 9.74 -15.82
N ILE A 583 -5.19 8.50 -16.22
CA ILE A 583 -6.29 8.21 -17.18
C ILE A 583 -7.68 8.48 -16.59
N TYR A 584 -7.87 8.33 -15.28
CA TYR A 584 -9.12 8.68 -14.63
C TYR A 584 -9.22 10.17 -14.31
N ASN A 585 -8.10 10.87 -14.18
CA ASN A 585 -8.12 12.30 -13.89
C ASN A 585 -8.40 13.15 -15.13
N LYS A 586 -7.83 12.79 -16.29
CA LYS A 586 -7.84 13.64 -17.49
C LYS A 586 -7.96 12.85 -18.79
N HIS A 587 -8.78 13.37 -19.71
CA HIS A 587 -9.07 12.74 -21.00
C HIS A 587 -7.91 12.79 -22.03
N ASP A 588 -6.83 13.52 -21.76
CA ASP A 588 -5.64 13.61 -22.63
C ASP A 588 -4.60 12.50 -22.35
N HIS A 589 -4.87 11.62 -21.38
CA HIS A 589 -4.08 10.44 -21.06
C HIS A 589 -4.69 9.18 -21.66
N ASN A 590 -3.89 8.36 -22.35
CA ASN A 590 -4.36 7.18 -23.05
C ASN A 590 -3.38 6.01 -22.92
N VAL A 591 -3.88 4.79 -23.04
CA VAL A 591 -3.09 3.55 -23.02
C VAL A 591 -3.08 2.93 -24.41
N ASP A 592 -1.92 2.47 -24.86
CA ASP A 592 -1.74 1.70 -26.08
C ASP A 592 -2.27 0.26 -25.87
N GLN A 593 -3.59 0.07 -25.94
CA GLN A 593 -4.25 -1.23 -25.75
C GLN A 593 -3.71 -2.33 -26.70
N PRO A 594 -3.37 -2.05 -27.98
CA PRO A 594 -2.74 -3.06 -28.84
C PRO A 594 -1.40 -3.57 -28.29
N SER A 595 -0.58 -2.70 -27.69
CA SER A 595 0.67 -3.11 -27.02
C SER A 595 0.41 -3.92 -25.75
N VAL A 596 -0.66 -3.61 -25.02
CA VAL A 596 -1.12 -4.43 -23.88
C VAL A 596 -1.55 -5.80 -24.35
N LEU A 597 -2.40 -5.88 -25.37
CA LEU A 597 -2.91 -7.13 -25.93
C LEU A 597 -1.76 -8.04 -26.38
N LYS A 598 -0.81 -7.48 -27.13
CA LYS A 598 0.41 -8.17 -27.56
C LYS A 598 1.17 -8.78 -26.36
N SER A 599 1.40 -7.97 -25.33
CA SER A 599 2.12 -8.42 -24.13
C SER A 599 1.38 -9.54 -23.40
N ARG A 600 0.05 -9.45 -23.30
CA ARG A 600 -0.79 -10.45 -22.63
C ARG A 600 -0.88 -11.77 -23.38
N LEU A 601 -1.00 -11.73 -24.71
CA LEU A 601 -0.94 -12.95 -25.53
C LEU A 601 0.45 -13.59 -25.49
N PHE A 602 1.51 -12.78 -25.42
CA PHE A 602 2.87 -13.29 -25.21
C PHE A 602 3.05 -13.95 -23.83
N ASP A 603 2.48 -13.36 -22.76
CA ASP A 603 2.46 -13.99 -21.43
C ASP A 603 1.75 -15.35 -21.45
N LEU A 604 0.61 -15.44 -22.13
CA LEU A 604 -0.10 -16.72 -22.31
C LEU A 604 0.77 -17.73 -23.07
N PHE A 605 1.45 -17.30 -24.13
CA PHE A 605 2.30 -18.17 -24.94
C PHE A 605 3.42 -18.82 -24.10
N ILE A 606 4.10 -18.05 -23.24
CA ILE A 606 5.21 -18.53 -22.41
C ILE A 606 4.80 -19.08 -21.03
N ASN A 607 3.49 -19.16 -20.76
CA ASN A 607 2.89 -19.64 -19.52
C ASN A 607 3.26 -18.81 -18.28
N ASP A 608 3.29 -17.49 -18.42
CA ASP A 608 3.52 -16.59 -17.29
C ASP A 608 2.21 -16.26 -16.57
N TRP A 609 1.99 -16.95 -15.44
CA TRP A 609 0.73 -16.90 -14.70
C TRP A 609 0.66 -15.76 -13.68
N ASP A 610 1.79 -15.15 -13.31
CA ASP A 610 1.84 -14.17 -12.23
C ASP A 610 1.86 -12.74 -12.76
N ARG A 611 0.69 -12.32 -13.23
CA ARG A 611 0.49 -11.00 -13.84
C ARG A 611 -0.47 -10.18 -13.01
N HIS A 612 0.08 -9.30 -12.18
CA HIS A 612 -0.64 -8.29 -11.41
C HIS A 612 -0.04 -6.90 -11.69
N ASP A 613 -0.64 -5.84 -11.15
CA ASP A 613 -0.34 -4.45 -11.53
C ASP A 613 1.12 -4.02 -11.32
N ASP A 614 1.87 -4.59 -10.35
CA ASP A 614 3.30 -4.29 -10.16
C ASP A 614 4.21 -4.94 -11.20
N GLN A 615 3.72 -5.97 -11.90
CA GLN A 615 4.48 -6.61 -12.98
C GLN A 615 4.51 -5.81 -14.27
N TRP A 616 4.06 -4.57 -14.19
CA TRP A 616 4.03 -3.62 -15.28
C TRP A 616 4.65 -2.30 -14.83
N ARG A 617 5.48 -1.76 -15.70
CA ARG A 617 5.89 -0.36 -15.72
C ARG A 617 5.44 0.23 -17.05
N TRP A 618 5.40 1.55 -17.16
CA TRP A 618 4.77 2.21 -18.31
C TRP A 618 5.67 3.29 -18.88
N ALA A 619 6.12 3.09 -20.12
CA ALA A 619 6.78 4.12 -20.91
C ALA A 619 5.78 5.22 -21.28
N SER A 620 6.05 6.45 -20.86
CA SER A 620 5.26 7.65 -21.15
C SER A 620 5.76 8.33 -22.43
N TYR A 621 4.83 8.71 -23.31
CA TYR A 621 5.09 9.47 -24.53
C TYR A 621 4.17 10.68 -24.62
N LYS A 622 4.74 11.88 -24.44
CA LYS A 622 4.02 13.16 -24.55
C LYS A 622 4.07 13.66 -26.00
N GLY A 623 2.92 13.93 -26.60
CA GLY A 623 2.81 14.45 -27.98
C GLY A 623 1.43 14.99 -28.32
N LYS A 624 1.37 16.10 -29.09
CA LYS A 624 0.12 16.75 -29.54
C LYS A 624 -0.89 17.07 -28.43
N GLY A 625 -0.41 17.39 -27.22
CA GLY A 625 -1.26 17.66 -26.06
C GLY A 625 -1.88 16.40 -25.44
N LYS A 626 -1.36 15.22 -25.75
CA LYS A 626 -1.72 13.93 -25.13
C LYS A 626 -0.51 13.24 -24.53
N THR A 627 -0.78 12.35 -23.59
CA THR A 627 0.20 11.40 -23.05
C THR A 627 -0.26 9.98 -23.37
N ASN A 628 0.56 9.20 -24.07
CA ASN A 628 0.30 7.80 -24.37
C ASN A 628 1.23 6.90 -23.54
N TYR A 629 0.69 5.80 -23.01
CA TYR A 629 1.41 4.86 -22.17
C TYR A 629 1.57 3.51 -22.87
N ARG A 630 2.81 2.97 -22.88
CA ARG A 630 3.09 1.60 -23.35
C ARG A 630 3.59 0.72 -22.21
N PRO A 631 3.10 -0.53 -22.13
CA PRO A 631 3.49 -1.44 -21.06
C PRO A 631 4.93 -1.94 -21.23
N ILE A 632 5.63 -2.03 -20.11
CA ILE A 632 6.93 -2.69 -19.92
C ILE A 632 6.70 -3.78 -18.87
N PRO A 633 6.39 -5.01 -19.30
CA PRO A 633 6.37 -6.16 -18.39
C PRO A 633 7.71 -6.37 -17.69
N ARG A 634 7.68 -6.75 -16.41
CA ARG A 634 8.85 -7.12 -15.60
C ARG A 634 8.62 -8.46 -14.88
N ASP A 635 9.63 -8.91 -14.14
CA ASP A 635 9.62 -10.11 -13.28
C ASP A 635 9.12 -11.39 -13.99
N ARG A 636 9.93 -11.89 -14.91
CA ARG A 636 9.63 -13.06 -15.75
C ARG A 636 10.03 -14.39 -15.09
N ASP A 637 9.87 -14.53 -13.77
CA ASP A 637 10.34 -15.71 -13.02
C ASP A 637 9.34 -16.86 -12.90
N GLN A 638 8.09 -16.63 -13.31
CA GLN A 638 7.05 -17.66 -13.40
C GLN A 638 6.85 -18.22 -14.82
N VAL A 639 7.68 -17.80 -15.77
CA VAL A 639 7.72 -18.35 -17.12
C VAL A 639 8.08 -19.85 -17.05
N TYR A 640 7.41 -20.66 -17.88
CA TYR A 640 7.56 -22.13 -17.92
C TYR A 640 7.26 -22.87 -16.60
N PHE A 641 6.46 -22.28 -15.70
CA PHE A 641 6.05 -22.93 -14.45
C PHE A 641 5.41 -24.31 -14.71
N VAL A 642 5.89 -25.35 -14.02
CA VAL A 642 5.31 -26.69 -14.08
C VAL A 642 4.48 -27.00 -12.84
N ASN A 643 3.53 -27.92 -12.97
CA ASN A 643 2.65 -28.29 -11.87
C ASN A 643 2.50 -29.82 -11.77
N GLN A 644 3.56 -30.46 -11.28
CA GLN A 644 3.63 -31.91 -11.19
C GLN A 644 3.27 -32.44 -9.77
N GLY A 645 3.15 -33.76 -9.64
CA GLY A 645 2.79 -34.39 -8.37
C GLY A 645 1.30 -34.40 -8.06
N VAL A 646 0.91 -35.12 -7.00
CA VAL A 646 -0.49 -35.31 -6.61
C VAL A 646 -1.08 -34.05 -5.98
N LEU A 647 -0.39 -33.43 -5.02
CA LEU A 647 -0.92 -32.27 -4.28
C LEU A 647 -1.06 -31.03 -5.17
N PRO A 648 -0.05 -30.65 -5.97
CA PRO A 648 -0.16 -29.47 -6.82
C PRO A 648 -1.22 -29.63 -7.94
N LYS A 649 -1.42 -30.85 -8.46
CA LYS A 649 -2.52 -31.17 -9.40
C LYS A 649 -3.92 -31.06 -8.77
N ILE A 650 -4.06 -31.26 -7.46
CA ILE A 650 -5.31 -30.99 -6.73
C ILE A 650 -5.47 -29.48 -6.51
N ALA A 651 -4.41 -28.78 -6.10
CA ALA A 651 -4.43 -27.34 -5.87
C ALA A 651 -4.78 -26.54 -7.14
N SER A 652 -4.34 -26.99 -8.31
CA SER A 652 -4.60 -26.33 -9.60
C SER A 652 -6.00 -26.51 -10.17
N ARG A 653 -6.92 -27.15 -9.44
CA ARG A 653 -8.28 -27.33 -9.92
C ARG A 653 -9.03 -26.00 -9.96
N THR A 654 -10.04 -25.92 -10.83
CA THR A 654 -10.87 -24.73 -11.05
C THR A 654 -11.54 -24.19 -9.78
N TRP A 655 -11.70 -25.04 -8.77
CA TRP A 655 -12.31 -24.71 -7.49
C TRP A 655 -11.35 -24.22 -6.40
N MET A 656 -10.03 -24.27 -6.62
CA MET A 656 -9.03 -23.83 -5.63
C MET A 656 -8.13 -22.73 -6.20
N THR A 657 -7.09 -23.07 -6.95
CA THR A 657 -6.13 -22.10 -7.50
C THR A 657 -5.80 -22.42 -8.96
N PRO A 658 -6.71 -22.12 -9.92
CA PRO A 658 -6.56 -22.51 -11.33
C PRO A 658 -5.44 -21.80 -12.09
N LYS A 659 -4.72 -20.86 -11.47
CA LYS A 659 -3.56 -20.18 -12.05
C LYS A 659 -2.31 -21.06 -12.10
N PHE A 660 -2.15 -21.99 -11.15
CA PHE A 660 -1.01 -22.89 -11.06
C PHE A 660 -1.14 -24.07 -12.04
N GLN A 661 -1.13 -23.77 -13.33
CA GLN A 661 -1.25 -24.78 -14.38
C GLN A 661 0.12 -25.15 -14.93
N ASP A 662 0.22 -26.40 -15.35
CA ASP A 662 1.44 -26.97 -15.89
C ASP A 662 1.80 -26.30 -17.22
N PHE A 663 3.09 -26.06 -17.43
CA PHE A 663 3.62 -25.69 -18.73
C PHE A 663 3.69 -26.94 -19.61
N ASP A 664 2.75 -27.02 -20.53
CA ASP A 664 2.54 -28.16 -21.41
C ASP A 664 2.26 -27.69 -22.85
N GLU A 665 2.20 -28.63 -23.78
CA GLU A 665 1.84 -28.41 -25.19
C GLU A 665 0.46 -27.75 -25.36
N ASP A 666 -0.40 -27.84 -24.34
CA ASP A 666 -1.74 -27.26 -24.29
C ASP A 666 -2.00 -26.45 -23.03
N ILE A 667 -2.72 -25.32 -23.17
CA ILE A 667 -3.29 -24.60 -22.02
C ILE A 667 -4.65 -25.20 -21.68
N ARG A 668 -4.73 -25.95 -20.57
CA ARG A 668 -5.97 -26.60 -20.12
C ARG A 668 -7.11 -25.60 -19.79
N ASN A 669 -6.78 -24.47 -19.18
CA ASN A 669 -7.77 -23.45 -18.81
C ASN A 669 -7.17 -22.05 -18.92
N VAL A 670 -7.32 -21.40 -20.09
CA VAL A 670 -6.77 -20.08 -20.38
C VAL A 670 -7.26 -19.03 -19.38
N VAL A 671 -8.56 -19.02 -19.09
CA VAL A 671 -9.16 -18.07 -18.14
C VAL A 671 -8.54 -18.24 -16.76
N GLY A 672 -8.38 -19.49 -16.31
CA GLY A 672 -7.75 -19.84 -15.04
C GLY A 672 -6.30 -19.38 -14.93
N LEU A 673 -5.51 -19.55 -16.00
CA LEU A 673 -4.12 -19.08 -16.08
C LEU A 673 -4.05 -17.55 -15.92
N SER A 674 -4.95 -16.82 -16.58
CA SER A 674 -5.05 -15.36 -16.49
C SER A 674 -5.83 -14.86 -15.27
N ASP A 675 -5.96 -15.64 -14.18
CA ASP A 675 -6.72 -15.19 -13.00
C ASP A 675 -6.09 -13.97 -12.32
N ASN A 676 -4.76 -13.96 -12.14
CA ASN A 676 -4.07 -12.82 -11.54
C ASN A 676 -4.25 -11.54 -12.37
N ALA A 677 -4.24 -11.65 -13.70
CA ALA A 677 -4.35 -10.52 -14.62
C ALA A 677 -5.78 -9.98 -14.78
N ARG A 678 -6.79 -10.62 -14.19
CA ARG A 678 -8.21 -10.29 -14.43
C ARG A 678 -8.57 -8.82 -14.22
N PHE A 679 -7.89 -8.13 -13.30
CA PHE A 679 -8.16 -6.70 -13.05
C PHE A 679 -7.44 -5.82 -14.06
N PHE A 680 -6.20 -6.17 -14.38
CA PHE A 680 -5.39 -5.52 -15.40
C PHE A 680 -6.04 -5.63 -16.78
N ASP A 681 -6.35 -6.85 -17.23
CA ASP A 681 -6.96 -7.14 -18.54
C ASP A 681 -8.30 -6.41 -18.70
N ARG A 682 -9.14 -6.37 -17.65
CA ARG A 682 -10.44 -5.67 -17.70
C ARG A 682 -10.33 -4.16 -17.77
N SER A 683 -9.22 -3.58 -17.30
CA SER A 683 -8.98 -2.13 -17.34
C SER A 683 -8.36 -1.68 -18.66
N PHE A 684 -7.51 -2.50 -19.26
CA PHE A 684 -6.65 -2.08 -20.39
C PHE A 684 -6.94 -2.80 -21.72
N LEU A 685 -7.93 -3.71 -21.77
CA LEU A 685 -8.34 -4.43 -22.99
C LEU A 685 -9.85 -4.32 -23.25
N ASN A 686 -10.46 -3.21 -22.85
CA ASN A 686 -11.90 -3.00 -22.96
C ASN A 686 -12.33 -2.45 -24.33
N GLU A 687 -11.41 -1.92 -25.14
CA GLU A 687 -11.70 -1.35 -26.46
C GLU A 687 -11.50 -2.36 -27.59
N THR A 688 -10.52 -3.26 -27.47
CA THR A 688 -10.20 -4.26 -28.51
C THR A 688 -11.33 -5.27 -28.71
N ASP A 689 -11.66 -5.58 -29.96
CA ASP A 689 -12.67 -6.58 -30.36
C ASP A 689 -12.07 -7.97 -30.62
N LEU A 690 -12.88 -8.94 -31.08
CA LEU A 690 -12.38 -10.31 -31.30
C LEU A 690 -11.36 -10.37 -32.45
N ASP A 691 -11.56 -9.57 -33.49
CA ASP A 691 -10.70 -9.59 -34.67
C ASP A 691 -9.32 -9.05 -34.30
N ASP A 692 -9.23 -7.98 -33.51
CA ASP A 692 -7.97 -7.49 -32.94
C ASP A 692 -7.19 -8.60 -32.20
N TRP A 693 -7.89 -9.43 -31.43
CA TRP A 693 -7.28 -10.52 -30.65
C TRP A 693 -6.77 -11.65 -31.54
N ILE A 694 -7.52 -12.02 -32.58
CA ILE A 694 -7.09 -13.06 -33.52
C ILE A 694 -5.94 -12.56 -34.38
N GLU A 695 -6.02 -11.35 -34.91
CA GLU A 695 -4.96 -10.73 -35.72
C GLU A 695 -3.66 -10.60 -34.91
N MET A 696 -3.74 -10.19 -33.63
CA MET A 696 -2.56 -10.12 -32.78
C MET A 696 -1.98 -11.51 -32.47
N ALA A 697 -2.84 -12.51 -32.25
CA ALA A 697 -2.39 -13.88 -32.04
C ALA A 697 -1.67 -14.44 -33.28
N ASP A 698 -2.23 -14.20 -34.46
CA ASP A 698 -1.64 -14.59 -35.75
C ASP A 698 -0.33 -13.83 -36.02
N PHE A 699 -0.27 -12.54 -35.68
CA PHE A 699 0.96 -11.76 -35.74
C PHE A 699 2.07 -12.39 -34.88
N ILE A 700 1.80 -12.68 -33.61
CA ILE A 700 2.77 -13.31 -32.69
C ILE A 700 3.19 -14.68 -33.24
N ASN A 701 2.22 -15.49 -33.66
CA ASN A 701 2.46 -16.81 -34.26
C ASN A 701 3.37 -16.70 -35.51
N ASN A 702 3.22 -15.67 -36.34
CA ASN A 702 4.06 -15.51 -37.53
C ASN A 702 5.47 -14.98 -37.21
N GLN A 703 5.58 -14.04 -36.27
CA GLN A 703 6.86 -13.39 -35.95
C GLN A 703 7.76 -14.24 -35.05
N ILE A 704 7.21 -14.97 -34.09
CA ILE A 704 8.01 -15.88 -33.25
C ILE A 704 8.25 -17.17 -34.03
N THR A 705 9.31 -17.25 -34.82
CA THR A 705 9.67 -18.45 -35.58
C THR A 705 10.32 -19.52 -34.70
N GLU A 706 10.40 -20.76 -35.18
CA GLU A 706 11.15 -21.83 -34.49
C GLU A 706 12.62 -21.44 -34.26
N SER A 707 13.23 -20.72 -35.21
CA SER A 707 14.60 -20.22 -35.04
C SER A 707 14.73 -19.17 -33.95
N ILE A 708 13.70 -18.33 -33.75
CA ILE A 708 13.65 -17.34 -32.66
C ILE A 708 13.47 -18.05 -31.32
N ILE A 709 12.57 -19.05 -31.25
CA ILE A 709 12.40 -19.90 -30.06
C ILE A 709 13.72 -20.57 -29.71
N HIS A 710 14.37 -21.22 -30.69
CA HIS A 710 15.66 -21.86 -30.47
C HIS A 710 16.73 -20.88 -30.00
N ALA A 711 16.86 -19.71 -30.64
CA ALA A 711 17.83 -18.69 -30.23
C ALA A 711 17.58 -18.16 -28.81
N ALA A 712 16.32 -18.03 -28.41
CA ALA A 712 15.90 -17.64 -27.08
C ALA A 712 16.24 -18.70 -26.02
N ILE A 713 15.91 -19.97 -26.28
CA ILE A 713 16.20 -21.07 -25.34
C ILE A 713 17.71 -21.39 -25.29
N LYS A 714 18.46 -21.15 -26.37
CA LYS A 714 19.92 -21.23 -26.37
C LYS A 714 20.64 -20.20 -25.50
N LYS A 715 19.92 -19.25 -24.88
CA LYS A 715 20.48 -18.40 -23.81
C LYS A 715 20.68 -19.13 -22.49
N LEU A 716 20.05 -20.29 -22.30
CA LEU A 716 20.29 -21.13 -21.14
C LEU A 716 21.74 -21.62 -21.12
N PRO A 717 22.35 -21.81 -19.93
CA PRO A 717 23.61 -22.54 -19.81
C PRO A 717 23.52 -23.90 -20.51
N GLU A 718 24.62 -24.38 -21.12
CA GLU A 718 24.62 -25.62 -21.91
C GLU A 718 24.16 -26.84 -21.09
N GLU A 719 24.54 -26.89 -19.82
CA GLU A 719 24.15 -27.95 -18.89
C GLU A 719 22.63 -27.94 -18.65
N VAL A 720 22.04 -26.76 -18.49
CA VAL A 720 20.60 -26.58 -18.29
C VAL A 720 19.81 -26.85 -19.57
N TYR A 721 20.33 -26.39 -20.71
CA TYR A 721 19.74 -26.66 -22.02
C TYR A 721 19.64 -28.17 -22.28
N SER A 722 20.67 -28.92 -21.91
CA SER A 722 20.71 -30.39 -22.08
C SER A 722 19.66 -31.13 -21.25
N ILE A 723 19.18 -30.53 -20.16
CA ILE A 723 18.18 -31.13 -19.25
C ILE A 723 16.74 -30.78 -19.68
N SER A 724 16.48 -29.53 -20.06
CA SER A 724 15.10 -29.05 -20.29
C SER A 724 14.90 -28.23 -21.56
N GLY A 725 15.97 -27.87 -22.29
CA GLY A 725 15.90 -26.96 -23.43
C GLY A 725 15.01 -27.47 -24.56
N GLU A 726 15.26 -28.69 -25.04
CA GLU A 726 14.49 -29.29 -26.14
C GLU A 726 13.01 -29.49 -25.78
N GLU A 727 12.71 -29.87 -24.54
CA GLU A 727 11.32 -30.01 -24.07
C GLU A 727 10.60 -28.66 -24.07
N ILE A 728 11.24 -27.59 -23.59
CA ILE A 728 10.67 -26.24 -23.58
C ILE A 728 10.44 -25.74 -25.02
N GLU A 729 11.41 -25.94 -25.92
CA GLU A 729 11.27 -25.57 -27.34
C GLU A 729 10.06 -26.27 -27.97
N ASN A 730 9.95 -27.59 -27.81
CA ASN A 730 8.85 -28.37 -28.38
C ASN A 730 7.48 -27.93 -27.86
N LYS A 731 7.36 -27.64 -26.56
CA LYS A 731 6.12 -27.11 -25.97
C LYS A 731 5.76 -25.74 -26.54
N LEU A 732 6.72 -24.83 -26.67
CA LEU A 732 6.50 -23.52 -27.29
C LEU A 732 6.04 -23.66 -28.75
N ILE A 733 6.68 -24.53 -29.52
CA ILE A 733 6.31 -24.80 -30.92
C ILE A 733 4.88 -25.35 -31.00
N SER A 734 4.49 -26.30 -30.14
CA SER A 734 3.13 -26.85 -30.09
C SER A 734 2.07 -25.78 -29.76
N ARG A 735 2.38 -24.88 -28.83
CA ARG A 735 1.47 -23.78 -28.40
C ARG A 735 1.27 -22.71 -29.46
N LYS A 736 2.28 -22.47 -30.30
CA LYS A 736 2.27 -21.46 -31.36
C LYS A 736 1.00 -21.54 -32.23
N GLY A 737 0.73 -22.74 -32.76
CA GLY A 737 -0.44 -22.99 -33.62
C GLY A 737 -1.79 -22.93 -32.92
N LYS A 738 -1.82 -22.87 -31.58
CA LYS A 738 -3.03 -22.86 -30.75
C LYS A 738 -3.33 -21.48 -30.16
N LEU A 739 -2.41 -20.52 -30.30
CA LEU A 739 -2.53 -19.18 -29.72
C LEU A 739 -3.82 -18.44 -30.13
N PRO A 740 -4.31 -18.49 -31.38
CA PRO A 740 -5.59 -17.87 -31.75
C PRO A 740 -6.79 -18.45 -31.00
N VAL A 741 -6.79 -19.76 -30.71
CA VAL A 741 -7.84 -20.41 -29.91
C VAL A 741 -7.80 -19.87 -28.48
N TYR A 742 -6.61 -19.79 -27.89
CA TYR A 742 -6.46 -19.26 -26.53
C TYR A 742 -6.82 -17.77 -26.43
N ALA A 743 -6.46 -16.97 -27.44
CA ALA A 743 -6.82 -15.56 -27.53
C ALA A 743 -8.35 -15.38 -27.53
N LYS A 744 -9.06 -16.16 -28.37
CA LYS A 744 -10.52 -16.17 -28.41
C LYS A 744 -11.16 -16.55 -27.07
N ASP A 745 -10.66 -17.60 -26.43
CA ASP A 745 -11.19 -18.06 -25.14
C ASP A 745 -11.06 -16.98 -24.04
N LEU A 746 -9.90 -16.32 -23.98
CA LEU A 746 -9.68 -15.23 -23.03
C LEU A 746 -10.57 -14.03 -23.36
N TYR A 747 -10.61 -13.59 -24.61
CA TYR A 747 -11.45 -12.49 -25.08
C TYR A 747 -12.92 -12.69 -24.69
N LEU A 748 -13.50 -13.85 -25.01
CA LEU A 748 -14.91 -14.14 -24.72
C LEU A 748 -15.22 -14.12 -23.21
N SER A 749 -14.23 -14.45 -22.38
CA SER A 749 -14.37 -14.36 -20.92
C SER A 749 -14.43 -12.90 -20.43
N LEU A 750 -13.65 -12.00 -21.05
CA LEU A 750 -13.57 -10.58 -20.72
C LEU A 750 -14.77 -9.80 -21.29
N ALA A 751 -15.14 -10.07 -22.54
CA ALA A 751 -16.22 -9.41 -23.28
C ALA A 751 -17.62 -9.66 -22.70
N LYS A 752 -17.79 -10.66 -21.83
CA LYS A 752 -19.09 -11.02 -21.23
C LYS A 752 -19.71 -9.88 -20.42
N ALA A 753 -18.89 -9.10 -19.72
CA ALA A 753 -19.31 -7.92 -18.98
C ALA A 753 -18.18 -6.89 -18.99
N VAL A 754 -18.41 -5.73 -19.59
CA VAL A 754 -17.35 -4.74 -19.84
C VAL A 754 -17.68 -3.44 -19.09
N ASP A 755 -16.68 -2.91 -18.39
CA ASP A 755 -16.77 -1.63 -17.69
C ASP A 755 -16.05 -0.58 -18.57
N ILE A 756 -16.78 0.46 -18.97
CA ILE A 756 -16.29 1.61 -19.72
C ILE A 756 -16.32 2.79 -18.78
N VAL A 757 -15.13 3.31 -18.47
CA VAL A 757 -14.92 4.31 -17.43
C VAL A 757 -14.46 5.59 -18.10
N GLY A 758 -15.17 6.69 -17.84
CA GLY A 758 -14.79 8.05 -18.23
C GLY A 758 -13.66 8.59 -17.37
N THR A 759 -13.57 9.91 -17.29
CA THR A 759 -12.55 10.62 -16.51
C THR A 759 -13.22 11.57 -15.51
N ASN A 760 -12.44 12.35 -14.77
CA ASN A 760 -12.97 13.41 -13.93
C ASN A 760 -13.33 14.68 -14.73
N ASP A 761 -13.02 14.72 -16.03
CA ASP A 761 -13.50 15.73 -16.97
C ASP A 761 -14.87 15.34 -17.54
N ARG A 762 -15.40 16.16 -18.47
CA ARG A 762 -16.74 15.95 -19.03
C ARG A 762 -16.68 15.09 -20.27
N GLU A 763 -17.50 14.04 -20.31
CA GLU A 763 -17.64 13.18 -21.49
C GLU A 763 -19.08 13.06 -22.00
N PHE A 764 -19.18 12.70 -23.28
CA PHE A 764 -20.41 12.30 -23.94
C PHE A 764 -20.34 10.83 -24.30
N PHE A 765 -21.16 10.01 -23.63
CA PHE A 765 -21.37 8.60 -23.91
C PHE A 765 -22.59 8.44 -24.81
N GLN A 766 -22.40 7.85 -25.98
CA GLN A 766 -23.48 7.54 -26.92
C GLN A 766 -23.53 6.02 -27.16
N ALA A 767 -24.62 5.39 -26.73
CA ALA A 767 -24.86 3.96 -26.91
C ALA A 767 -26.06 3.73 -27.83
N LYS A 768 -25.81 3.25 -29.05
CA LYS A 768 -26.83 2.97 -30.06
C LYS A 768 -27.11 1.48 -30.14
N ARG A 769 -28.35 1.09 -29.85
CA ARG A 769 -28.84 -0.29 -30.02
C ARG A 769 -29.10 -0.55 -31.50
N LEU A 770 -28.61 -1.68 -31.99
CA LEU A 770 -28.81 -2.16 -33.36
C LEU A 770 -29.88 -3.25 -33.41
N GLU A 771 -30.50 -3.45 -34.57
CA GLU A 771 -31.62 -4.40 -34.75
C GLU A 771 -31.23 -5.85 -34.40
N ASN A 772 -29.97 -6.23 -34.66
CA ASN A 772 -29.41 -7.54 -34.33
C ASN A 772 -29.15 -7.75 -32.81
N GLY A 773 -29.36 -6.70 -32.00
CA GLY A 773 -29.16 -6.69 -30.56
C GLY A 773 -27.77 -6.21 -30.09
N ASN A 774 -26.87 -5.92 -31.03
CA ASN A 774 -25.56 -5.32 -30.74
C ASN A 774 -25.72 -3.88 -30.22
N VAL A 775 -24.64 -3.35 -29.66
CA VAL A 775 -24.58 -1.97 -29.19
C VAL A 775 -23.33 -1.31 -29.75
N ASP A 776 -23.52 -0.29 -30.57
CA ASP A 776 -22.46 0.61 -31.01
C ASP A 776 -22.25 1.69 -29.94
N LEU A 777 -21.07 1.73 -29.32
CA LEU A 777 -20.75 2.63 -28.22
C LEU A 777 -19.59 3.55 -28.59
N SER A 778 -19.79 4.85 -28.43
CA SER A 778 -18.73 5.87 -28.51
C SER A 778 -18.68 6.72 -27.23
N VAL A 779 -17.47 7.16 -26.88
CA VAL A 779 -17.23 8.14 -25.81
C VAL A 779 -16.39 9.28 -26.37
N THR A 780 -16.85 10.51 -26.17
CA THR A 780 -16.24 11.72 -26.73
C THR A 780 -15.99 12.74 -25.64
N ALA A 781 -14.79 13.33 -25.60
CA ALA A 781 -14.47 14.42 -24.67
C ALA A 781 -15.30 15.67 -24.98
N LEU A 782 -15.76 16.37 -23.95
CA LEU A 782 -16.50 17.64 -24.07
C LEU A 782 -15.63 18.82 -23.64
N SER A 783 -15.80 19.97 -24.29
CA SER A 783 -15.12 21.21 -23.91
C SER A 783 -15.75 21.87 -22.67
N ASP A 784 -14.94 22.40 -21.77
CA ASP A 784 -15.40 23.18 -20.60
C ASP A 784 -16.28 24.38 -21.00
N LYS A 785 -15.93 25.04 -22.12
CA LYS A 785 -16.65 26.20 -22.65
C LYS A 785 -17.69 25.75 -23.69
N LYS A 786 -18.93 25.61 -23.25
CA LYS A 786 -20.15 25.32 -24.06
C LYS A 786 -20.40 23.85 -24.42
N GLY A 787 -19.66 22.89 -23.86
CA GLY A 787 -19.93 21.46 -24.04
C GLY A 787 -19.88 21.00 -25.50
N LYS A 788 -18.99 21.59 -26.30
CA LYS A 788 -18.74 21.13 -27.68
C LYS A 788 -17.94 19.83 -27.63
N GLU A 789 -18.27 18.90 -28.50
CA GLU A 789 -17.49 17.68 -28.73
C GLU A 789 -16.07 18.05 -29.21
N LYS A 790 -15.08 17.39 -28.61
CA LYS A 790 -13.67 17.51 -28.98
C LYS A 790 -13.25 16.30 -29.80
N GLU A 791 -12.78 15.27 -29.12
CA GLU A 791 -12.17 14.09 -29.71
C GLU A 791 -12.79 12.82 -29.14
N GLN A 792 -12.86 11.80 -29.97
CA GLN A 792 -13.32 10.48 -29.58
C GLN A 792 -12.25 9.80 -28.72
N LEU A 793 -12.65 9.39 -27.52
CA LEU A 793 -11.80 8.73 -26.53
C LEU A 793 -11.91 7.20 -26.62
N PHE A 794 -13.07 6.70 -27.04
CA PHE A 794 -13.37 5.28 -27.10
C PHE A 794 -14.38 5.00 -28.21
N HIS A 795 -14.23 3.87 -28.90
CA HIS A 795 -15.30 3.32 -29.74
C HIS A 795 -15.23 1.81 -29.85
N ARG A 796 -16.38 1.14 -29.69
CA ARG A 796 -16.52 -0.30 -29.91
C ARG A 796 -17.96 -0.71 -30.22
N GLU A 797 -18.11 -1.61 -31.18
CA GLU A 797 -19.36 -2.37 -31.36
C GLU A 797 -19.35 -3.62 -30.47
N PHE A 798 -20.29 -3.70 -29.52
CA PHE A 798 -20.46 -4.86 -28.67
C PHE A 798 -21.45 -5.87 -29.26
N VAL A 799 -21.01 -7.12 -29.39
CA VAL A 799 -21.78 -8.21 -29.99
C VAL A 799 -22.69 -8.88 -28.95
N PHE A 800 -24.00 -8.98 -29.21
CA PHE A 800 -24.98 -9.55 -28.27
C PHE A 800 -24.71 -11.00 -27.86
N GLY A 801 -24.15 -11.78 -28.79
CA GLY A 801 -23.75 -13.17 -28.55
C GLY A 801 -22.69 -13.28 -27.45
N GLU A 802 -21.77 -12.33 -27.42
CA GLU A 802 -20.55 -12.31 -26.60
C GLU A 802 -20.79 -11.54 -25.29
N THR A 803 -21.36 -10.34 -25.39
CA THR A 803 -21.54 -9.40 -24.30
C THR A 803 -22.93 -9.49 -23.69
N LYS A 804 -22.99 -9.60 -22.35
CA LYS A 804 -24.25 -9.61 -21.59
C LYS A 804 -24.54 -8.29 -20.90
N GLU A 805 -23.49 -7.52 -20.61
CA GLU A 805 -23.59 -6.27 -19.86
C GLU A 805 -22.49 -5.29 -20.23
N ILE A 806 -22.85 -4.03 -20.41
CA ILE A 806 -21.96 -2.87 -20.53
C ILE A 806 -22.26 -1.95 -19.35
N ARG A 807 -21.24 -1.48 -18.65
CA ARG A 807 -21.37 -0.52 -17.55
C ARG A 807 -20.61 0.75 -17.89
N LEU A 808 -21.30 1.87 -17.94
CA LEU A 808 -20.79 3.19 -18.24
C LEU A 808 -20.64 3.96 -16.92
N TYR A 809 -19.42 4.40 -16.62
CA TYR A 809 -19.10 5.19 -15.42
C TYR A 809 -18.66 6.59 -15.86
N GLY A 810 -19.36 7.64 -15.42
CA GLY A 810 -18.98 9.03 -15.68
C GLY A 810 -17.95 9.61 -14.70
N LEU A 811 -17.84 9.02 -13.51
CA LEU A 811 -16.96 9.48 -12.42
C LEU A 811 -17.31 10.88 -11.88
N ASN A 812 -16.93 11.97 -12.55
CA ASN A 812 -17.08 13.34 -12.02
C ASN A 812 -17.53 14.35 -13.10
N ASP A 813 -17.62 15.63 -12.72
CA ASP A 813 -18.12 16.73 -13.55
C ASP A 813 -19.50 16.45 -14.20
N LYS A 814 -19.82 17.06 -15.35
CA LYS A 814 -21.16 17.02 -15.94
C LYS A 814 -21.15 16.21 -17.22
N ASP A 815 -21.38 14.92 -17.08
CA ASP A 815 -21.41 13.99 -18.20
C ASP A 815 -22.76 13.97 -18.90
N LYS A 816 -22.71 13.52 -20.15
CA LYS A 816 -23.88 13.31 -20.97
C LYS A 816 -23.93 11.84 -21.39
N PHE A 817 -25.06 11.20 -21.14
CA PHE A 817 -25.35 9.84 -21.58
C PHE A 817 -26.56 9.83 -22.49
N VAL A 818 -26.43 9.28 -23.69
CA VAL A 818 -27.54 9.06 -24.63
C VAL A 818 -27.58 7.58 -24.98
N VAL A 819 -28.72 6.95 -24.72
CA VAL A 819 -29.03 5.60 -25.18
C VAL A 819 -30.16 5.67 -26.19
N GLU A 820 -29.96 5.14 -27.39
CA GLU A 820 -30.92 5.24 -28.48
C GLU A 820 -30.98 3.96 -29.32
N GLY A 821 -31.90 3.91 -30.30
CA GLY A 821 -32.10 2.76 -31.17
C GLY A 821 -33.09 1.73 -30.62
N GLU A 822 -33.52 0.81 -31.49
CA GLU A 822 -34.49 -0.24 -31.18
C GLU A 822 -33.94 -1.62 -31.58
N GLY A 823 -34.33 -2.66 -30.84
CA GLY A 823 -33.99 -4.05 -31.18
C GLY A 823 -34.85 -5.10 -30.48
N ASP A 824 -34.96 -6.28 -31.06
CA ASP A 824 -35.77 -7.36 -30.47
C ASP A 824 -35.11 -8.06 -29.28
N LYS A 825 -33.79 -7.97 -29.22
CA LYS A 825 -32.93 -8.38 -28.10
C LYS A 825 -31.95 -7.25 -27.85
N GLY A 826 -31.32 -7.23 -26.69
CA GLY A 826 -30.37 -6.16 -26.39
C GLY A 826 -29.49 -6.46 -25.20
N ILE A 827 -28.25 -5.98 -25.29
CA ILE A 827 -27.26 -5.99 -24.21
C ILE A 827 -27.77 -5.09 -23.07
N LYS A 828 -27.56 -5.53 -21.83
CA LYS A 828 -27.89 -4.70 -20.66
C LYS A 828 -26.88 -3.55 -20.57
N ILE A 829 -27.38 -2.32 -20.47
CA ILE A 829 -26.56 -1.13 -20.27
C ILE A 829 -26.83 -0.60 -18.87
N ARG A 830 -25.77 -0.42 -18.08
CA ARG A 830 -25.83 0.30 -16.80
C ARG A 830 -25.13 1.63 -16.95
N ILE A 831 -25.79 2.69 -16.49
CA ILE A 831 -25.21 4.03 -16.40
C ILE A 831 -25.01 4.33 -14.92
N ILE A 832 -23.81 4.73 -14.55
CA ILE A 832 -23.42 5.17 -13.22
C ILE A 832 -22.88 6.58 -13.40
N GLY A 833 -23.67 7.59 -13.00
CA GLY A 833 -23.40 9.00 -13.28
C GLY A 833 -22.06 9.45 -12.70
N GLY A 834 -22.02 9.78 -11.41
CA GLY A 834 -20.79 10.21 -10.77
C GLY A 834 -21.03 11.11 -9.57
N SER A 835 -20.02 11.86 -9.15
CA SER A 835 -20.16 12.89 -8.11
C SER A 835 -20.76 14.21 -8.62
N GLY A 836 -20.72 14.44 -9.94
CA GLY A 836 -21.18 15.68 -10.57
C GLY A 836 -22.66 15.67 -10.95
N ASN A 837 -23.05 16.54 -11.89
CA ASN A 837 -24.46 16.70 -12.29
C ASN A 837 -24.67 16.26 -13.74
N ASP A 838 -25.27 15.10 -13.93
CA ASP A 838 -25.29 14.43 -15.23
C ASP A 838 -26.58 14.67 -16.02
N SER A 839 -26.47 14.55 -17.34
CA SER A 839 -27.60 14.54 -18.26
C SER A 839 -27.73 13.16 -18.88
N ILE A 840 -28.85 12.48 -18.62
CA ILE A 840 -29.09 11.11 -19.08
C ILE A 840 -30.38 11.05 -19.86
N THR A 841 -30.31 10.67 -21.14
CA THR A 841 -31.46 10.50 -22.02
C THR A 841 -31.49 9.07 -22.55
N ASP A 842 -32.60 8.37 -22.31
CA ASP A 842 -32.85 7.04 -22.88
C ASP A 842 -34.05 7.11 -23.83
N ASN A 843 -33.77 7.11 -25.13
CA ASN A 843 -34.75 7.04 -26.21
C ASN A 843 -34.78 5.64 -26.85
N SER A 844 -34.22 4.63 -26.17
CA SER A 844 -34.08 3.29 -26.73
C SER A 844 -35.26 2.37 -26.42
N LYS A 845 -35.40 1.30 -27.21
CA LYS A 845 -36.40 0.25 -27.00
C LYS A 845 -35.83 -1.13 -27.21
N VAL A 846 -36.17 -2.07 -26.32
CA VAL A 846 -35.84 -3.49 -26.48
C VAL A 846 -37.08 -4.33 -26.25
N SER A 847 -37.40 -5.24 -27.18
CA SER A 847 -38.54 -6.14 -27.02
C SER A 847 -38.36 -7.06 -25.80
N GLY A 848 -39.43 -7.26 -25.03
CA GLY A 848 -39.49 -8.22 -23.91
C GLY A 848 -39.85 -7.61 -22.55
N LEU A 849 -39.93 -8.49 -21.54
CA LEU A 849 -40.38 -8.12 -20.18
C LEU A 849 -39.30 -7.44 -19.33
N SER A 850 -38.02 -7.68 -19.63
CA SER A 850 -36.90 -7.16 -18.82
C SER A 850 -36.38 -5.84 -19.37
N LYS A 851 -36.38 -4.80 -18.53
CA LYS A 851 -35.75 -3.51 -18.85
C LYS A 851 -34.24 -3.65 -19.03
N LYS A 852 -33.69 -3.13 -20.14
CA LYS A 852 -32.28 -3.27 -20.49
C LYS A 852 -31.41 -2.06 -20.21
N THR A 853 -31.99 -0.91 -19.89
CA THR A 853 -31.24 0.28 -19.47
C THR A 853 -31.47 0.51 -17.97
N ILE A 854 -30.38 0.56 -17.19
CA ILE A 854 -30.45 0.75 -15.73
C ILE A 854 -29.58 1.93 -15.34
N ILE A 855 -30.15 2.93 -14.68
CA ILE A 855 -29.44 4.15 -14.28
C ILE A 855 -29.28 4.18 -12.76
N TYR A 856 -28.06 4.38 -12.30
CA TYR A 856 -27.67 4.61 -10.92
C TYR A 856 -27.19 6.05 -10.79
N ASP A 857 -27.75 6.76 -9.81
CA ASP A 857 -27.31 8.13 -9.57
C ASP A 857 -27.70 8.71 -8.20
N ARG A 858 -27.14 9.88 -7.88
CA ARG A 858 -27.45 10.66 -6.69
C ARG A 858 -28.80 11.35 -6.81
N LYS A 859 -29.71 11.05 -5.88
CA LYS A 859 -31.05 11.66 -5.84
C LYS A 859 -31.03 13.13 -5.39
N ASP A 860 -30.01 13.51 -4.61
CA ASP A 860 -29.82 14.83 -4.03
C ASP A 860 -29.00 15.79 -4.91
N LYS A 861 -28.56 15.33 -6.10
CA LYS A 861 -27.87 16.15 -7.12
C LYS A 861 -28.87 16.67 -8.16
N LYS A 862 -28.47 17.69 -8.93
CA LYS A 862 -29.33 18.36 -9.93
C LYS A 862 -29.23 17.67 -11.29
N ASN A 863 -29.49 16.37 -11.33
CA ASN A 863 -29.32 15.55 -12.53
C ASN A 863 -30.53 15.68 -13.45
N SER A 864 -30.31 15.69 -14.77
CA SER A 864 -31.37 15.77 -15.77
C SER A 864 -31.57 14.40 -16.41
N ILE A 865 -32.59 13.67 -15.95
CA ILE A 865 -32.87 12.30 -16.42
C ILE A 865 -34.16 12.27 -17.24
N GLN A 866 -34.04 12.10 -18.55
CA GLN A 866 -35.14 11.81 -19.46
C GLN A 866 -35.26 10.29 -19.64
N LYS A 867 -36.15 9.68 -18.85
CA LYS A 867 -36.38 8.23 -18.89
C LYS A 867 -37.16 7.81 -20.14
N GLY A 868 -36.73 6.71 -20.75
CA GLY A 868 -37.46 5.99 -21.78
C GLY A 868 -38.36 4.91 -21.19
N SER A 869 -39.07 4.21 -22.06
CA SER A 869 -39.84 3.03 -21.64
C SER A 869 -38.94 1.89 -21.17
N GLU A 870 -37.68 1.85 -21.60
CA GLU A 870 -36.68 0.82 -21.26
C GLU A 870 -35.86 1.07 -19.99
N THR A 871 -36.09 2.21 -19.34
CA THR A 871 -35.27 2.66 -18.23
C THR A 871 -35.75 2.13 -16.88
N LYS A 872 -34.81 1.63 -16.06
CA LYS A 872 -34.99 1.39 -14.62
C LYS A 872 -34.07 2.31 -13.81
N LEU A 873 -34.64 3.05 -12.86
CA LEU A 873 -33.92 4.01 -12.03
C LEU A 873 -33.57 3.44 -10.65
N TYR A 874 -32.35 3.65 -10.20
CA TYR A 874 -31.84 3.35 -8.86
C TYR A 874 -31.15 4.59 -8.28
N LEU A 875 -31.96 5.52 -7.76
CA LEU A 875 -31.46 6.77 -7.19
C LEU A 875 -31.30 6.66 -5.67
N SER A 876 -30.21 7.20 -5.14
CA SER A 876 -29.89 7.16 -3.70
C SER A 876 -29.26 8.47 -3.23
N ASN A 877 -29.41 8.80 -1.95
CA ASN A 877 -28.69 9.93 -1.33
C ASN A 877 -27.26 9.53 -0.86
N LYS A 878 -26.87 8.26 -0.98
CA LYS A 878 -25.55 7.78 -0.54
C LYS A 878 -24.52 7.91 -1.68
N LYS A 879 -23.31 8.42 -1.40
CA LYS A 879 -22.17 8.51 -2.36
C LYS A 879 -21.90 7.15 -3.01
N SER A 880 -21.95 6.09 -2.19
CA SER A 880 -21.70 4.70 -2.60
C SER A 880 -22.55 4.17 -3.76
N VAL A 881 -23.63 4.85 -4.16
CA VAL A 881 -24.42 4.45 -5.34
C VAL A 881 -23.65 4.62 -6.65
N ASN A 882 -22.69 5.55 -6.68
CA ASN A 882 -21.89 5.89 -7.87
C ASN A 882 -20.42 5.45 -7.75
N ASN A 883 -20.02 4.74 -6.68
CA ASN A 883 -18.63 4.35 -6.49
C ASN A 883 -18.18 3.37 -7.58
N TYR A 884 -17.08 3.71 -8.24
CA TYR A 884 -16.34 2.80 -9.09
C TYR A 884 -15.30 2.05 -8.25
N ASN A 885 -15.23 0.73 -8.41
CA ASN A 885 -14.17 -0.10 -7.82
C ASN A 885 -13.61 -1.02 -8.90
N ARG A 886 -12.40 -0.72 -9.36
CA ARG A 886 -11.68 -1.47 -10.39
C ARG A 886 -11.50 -2.96 -10.03
N LYS A 887 -11.28 -3.26 -8.75
CA LYS A 887 -10.99 -4.61 -8.23
C LYS A 887 -12.26 -5.36 -7.76
N GLN A 888 -13.46 -4.87 -8.11
CA GLN A 888 -14.73 -5.49 -7.69
C GLN A 888 -15.01 -6.86 -8.33
N PHE A 889 -14.42 -7.14 -9.49
CA PHE A 889 -14.73 -8.35 -10.26
C PHE A 889 -14.30 -9.62 -9.52
N LYS A 890 -15.26 -10.52 -9.32
CA LYS A 890 -15.02 -11.87 -8.78
C LYS A 890 -15.54 -12.89 -9.77
N ARG A 891 -14.75 -13.94 -10.00
CA ARG A 891 -15.18 -15.07 -10.82
C ARG A 891 -16.15 -15.94 -10.03
N ASN A 892 -17.10 -16.53 -10.74
CA ASN A 892 -17.93 -17.58 -10.17
C ASN A 892 -17.04 -18.82 -9.97
N ILE A 893 -17.01 -19.34 -8.75
CA ILE A 893 -16.27 -20.55 -8.40
C ILE A 893 -17.30 -21.61 -8.02
N THR A 894 -17.21 -22.79 -8.65
CA THR A 894 -17.98 -23.97 -8.24
C THR A 894 -17.04 -24.86 -7.44
N ALA A 895 -17.19 -24.87 -6.11
CA ALA A 895 -16.37 -25.68 -5.21
C ALA A 895 -17.19 -26.78 -4.53
N PRO A 896 -16.55 -27.89 -4.10
CA PRO A 896 -17.19 -28.84 -3.21
C PRO A 896 -17.64 -28.14 -1.93
N LEU A 897 -18.80 -28.52 -1.38
CA LEU A 897 -19.20 -28.09 -0.04
C LEU A 897 -18.26 -28.76 0.96
N TYR A 898 -17.47 -27.95 1.67
CA TYR A 898 -16.63 -28.38 2.79
C TYR A 898 -17.19 -27.85 4.10
#